data_AF-A0A553Q5J9-F1
#
_entry.id   AF-A0A553Q5J9-F1
#
_cell.length_a   1.000
_cell.length_b   1.000
_cell.length_c   1.000
_cell.angle_alpha   90.00
_cell.angle_beta   90.00
_cell.angle_gamma   90.00
#
_symmetry.space_group_name_H-M   'P 1'
#
loop_
_entity.id
_entity.type
_entity.pdbx_description
1 polymer ?
#
loop_
_entity_poly.entity_id
_entity_poly.type
_entity_poly.pdbx_seq_one_letter_code
_entity_poly.pdbx_strand_id
1 'polypeptide(L)'
;MEIVTAQSEKSVYRSEGCAPETPNHWKERGTSVLPDSVKREGSIGLPPNFREAGTAESDGEEQDQQTKQQRRQCDYLQKIINEHKTSLKVKYENVIEPVKLQHNQIKLSSIFTELHILLTSVADKTLQCSAGPLDLFLRFLIGISLESNQGLLVDLLTDTESTSETIKEVSEFIKNKINCYNLSADRSISLFLCLLELKDQALCQEIQQFVKSDKHSESRLSPVQCSAMAYMIQMSEEVLEEFEPAKYNTSYEGRWRLIPAVMNCRRALLAGCCLSQQHCEVVCSALQSNPHLEELDLSNNDRLHDGVRAVCEGLKSSCCQLSSLRLAGCRLSLPQCESLFSALQSSKSLRELDLSNNLLKDSEVKLLCDGLRFAHELNSLSSSLRSSHSSLRKLDLSNNDLQDSGVTYLCDALKTTECCLQNLRLAGCRLTGLCCESWSSVLQSSNCCLQKLDLSNNDLQDSGVERLCAGLKSRNCHLRTLRLVICNFTAQSCKCLSIALQSSNSLRELDLSNNDLQDSGVQHLFEALKTPGCLLSILRLSGCMVTEESCDHVSSALASNRHLTELDLSFNHMKETGVFPGFQRHPHYAQVKLNLDHDGGCRIQQGLRKYACDLTLDPVTANNHLILSADNTKASYMEEAQPYDDNPERFSGYPQVLCQESLSGRCYWEVEAAGYAVISVAYKGISRKGWNEFSEFGYNGNNRNSWCLFWDDKFTVCHDYKEIIICVPSGTSRRLGVYLDWSAGTLSFYSVCNTLTHLHTFSSTFTEPLYAGFGVYRPNSSVKLWYK
;
A
#
# COMPACT_ATOMS: atom_id res chain seq x y z
N MET A 1 37.57 -3.80 -52.01
CA MET A 1 37.74 -2.70 -52.99
C MET A 1 36.37 -2.12 -53.25
N GLU A 2 36.33 -0.81 -53.46
CA GLU A 2 35.16 0.03 -53.76
C GLU A 2 34.19 -0.56 -54.81
N ILE A 3 33.04 0.12 -54.92
CA ILE A 3 32.00 0.10 -55.99
C ILE A 3 30.79 -0.79 -55.62
N VAL A 4 29.51 -0.42 -55.74
CA VAL A 4 28.70 0.77 -56.09
C VAL A 4 27.25 0.37 -55.72
N THR A 5 26.38 1.30 -55.30
CA THR A 5 25.06 1.54 -55.93
C THR A 5 24.31 2.71 -55.29
N ALA A 6 23.73 3.52 -56.17
CA ALA A 6 23.11 4.80 -55.91
C ALA A 6 21.57 4.68 -55.78
N GLN A 7 21.03 5.52 -54.89
CA GLN A 7 19.89 6.46 -55.00
C GLN A 7 18.50 6.11 -55.59
N SER A 8 17.56 6.94 -55.08
CA SER A 8 16.18 7.25 -55.46
C SER A 8 15.13 6.44 -54.71
N GLU A 9 14.06 6.99 -54.11
CA GLU A 9 13.45 8.33 -54.12
C GLU A 9 12.44 8.34 -52.95
N LYS A 10 12.27 9.45 -52.21
CA LYS A 10 10.95 9.89 -51.75
C LYS A 10 10.98 11.32 -51.24
N SER A 11 9.94 12.02 -51.66
CA SER A 11 9.77 13.46 -51.77
C SER A 11 9.30 14.14 -50.49
N VAL A 12 9.69 15.41 -50.44
CA VAL A 12 9.40 16.51 -49.52
C VAL A 12 7.93 16.92 -49.49
N TYR A 13 7.42 17.31 -48.32
CA TYR A 13 6.67 18.56 -48.15
C TYR A 13 7.11 19.26 -46.85
N ARG A 14 7.50 20.53 -46.99
CA ARG A 14 8.02 21.45 -45.96
C ARG A 14 6.89 22.02 -45.08
N SER A 15 7.21 22.30 -43.82
CA SER A 15 6.77 23.52 -43.14
C SER A 15 7.91 24.05 -42.25
N GLU A 16 8.13 25.36 -42.36
CA GLU A 16 9.13 26.23 -41.72
C GLU A 16 9.08 26.09 -40.17
N GLY A 17 10.13 26.23 -39.37
CA GLY A 17 11.39 26.96 -39.54
C GLY A 17 11.43 28.20 -38.64
N CYS A 18 11.59 28.03 -37.31
CA CYS A 18 12.17 29.07 -36.44
C CYS A 18 12.72 28.45 -35.14
N ALA A 19 14.03 28.63 -34.93
CA ALA A 19 14.81 28.12 -33.81
C ALA A 19 14.66 28.99 -32.54
N PRO A 20 14.99 28.47 -31.34
CA PRO A 20 14.91 29.21 -30.09
C PRO A 20 16.20 30.02 -29.82
N GLU A 21 16.04 31.31 -29.53
CA GLU A 21 17.09 32.11 -28.88
C GLU A 21 16.97 32.00 -27.36
N THR A 22 18.08 31.64 -26.72
CA THR A 22 18.30 31.73 -25.27
C THR A 22 18.29 33.18 -24.79
N PRO A 23 17.98 33.41 -23.49
CA PRO A 23 18.97 34.14 -22.69
C PRO A 23 19.21 33.53 -21.31
N ASN A 24 20.48 33.28 -21.02
CA ASN A 24 21.04 33.22 -19.67
C ASN A 24 21.04 34.63 -19.05
N HIS A 25 20.48 34.77 -17.84
CA HIS A 25 21.03 35.50 -16.69
C HIS A 25 19.93 36.00 -15.75
N TRP A 26 19.48 35.18 -14.79
CA TRP A 26 19.07 35.64 -13.45
C TRP A 26 19.39 34.52 -12.45
N LYS A 27 20.51 34.69 -11.74
CA LYS A 27 20.85 33.95 -10.52
C LYS A 27 20.25 34.73 -9.34
N GLU A 28 19.84 33.97 -8.32
CA GLU A 28 19.60 34.40 -6.93
C GLU A 28 18.40 35.33 -6.67
N ARG A 29 17.34 34.76 -6.08
CA ARG A 29 16.81 35.08 -4.73
C ARG A 29 15.39 34.52 -4.54
N GLY A 30 15.16 33.94 -3.36
CA GLY A 30 13.84 33.92 -2.74
C GLY A 30 13.09 32.60 -2.77
N THR A 31 13.59 31.61 -2.03
CA THR A 31 12.71 30.70 -1.29
C THR A 31 11.77 31.54 -0.43
N SER A 32 10.47 31.56 -0.73
CA SER A 32 9.47 32.17 0.15
C SER A 32 9.23 31.23 1.33
N VAL A 33 10.00 31.48 2.39
CA VAL A 33 9.73 31.04 3.75
C VAL A 33 8.32 31.54 4.12
N LEU A 34 7.41 30.62 4.42
CA LEU A 34 6.18 30.93 5.14
C LEU A 34 6.58 31.51 6.52
N PRO A 35 6.04 32.65 6.96
CA PRO A 35 6.27 33.10 8.31
C PRO A 35 5.60 32.13 9.29
N ASP A 36 6.41 31.56 10.17
CA ASP A 36 5.95 31.05 11.46
C ASP A 36 5.14 32.13 12.19
N SER A 37 4.10 31.68 12.90
CA SER A 37 3.21 32.44 13.80
C SER A 37 2.06 33.24 13.17
N VAL A 38 0.95 32.55 12.93
CA VAL A 38 -0.39 33.13 13.13
C VAL A 38 -1.18 32.17 14.02
N LYS A 39 -1.41 32.57 15.27
CA LYS A 39 -2.38 31.93 16.16
C LYS A 39 -3.77 32.03 15.53
N ARG A 40 -4.52 30.92 15.62
CA ARG A 40 -5.93 30.77 15.25
C ARG A 40 -6.78 31.91 15.81
N GLU A 41 -7.65 32.48 14.98
CA GLU A 41 -8.94 33.05 15.38
C GLU A 41 -9.87 33.09 14.16
N GLY A 42 -11.04 32.45 14.26
CA GLY A 42 -12.03 32.38 13.17
C GLY A 42 -12.85 31.10 13.18
N SER A 43 -13.62 30.88 14.24
CA SER A 43 -14.47 29.70 14.47
C SER A 43 -15.59 29.56 13.42
N ILE A 44 -15.73 28.35 12.86
CA ILE A 44 -16.98 27.86 12.27
C ILE A 44 -17.85 27.35 13.44
N GLY A 45 -19.11 27.81 13.50
CA GLY A 45 -20.03 27.54 14.61
C GLY A 45 -20.39 26.06 14.78
N LEU A 46 -20.41 25.62 16.05
CA LEU A 46 -20.93 24.34 16.54
C LEU A 46 -22.46 24.37 16.73
N PRO A 47 -23.17 23.22 16.72
CA PRO A 47 -24.47 23.04 17.38
C PRO A 47 -24.31 22.56 18.87
N PRO A 48 -25.37 22.63 19.71
CA PRO A 48 -25.24 23.08 21.11
C PRO A 48 -25.13 22.00 22.22
N ASN A 49 -24.76 22.52 23.40
CA ASN A 49 -24.82 22.04 24.81
C ASN A 49 -23.63 21.26 25.40
N PHE A 50 -22.91 21.88 26.37
CA PHE A 50 -23.16 21.72 27.82
C PHE A 50 -22.34 22.76 28.65
N ARG A 51 -23.09 23.68 29.30
CA ARG A 51 -22.91 24.45 30.56
C ARG A 51 -21.55 25.03 31.05
N GLU A 52 -21.70 26.24 31.57
CA GLU A 52 -20.76 27.22 32.15
C GLU A 52 -20.15 26.88 33.53
N ALA A 53 -18.97 27.47 33.79
CA ALA A 53 -18.52 28.19 35.01
C ALA A 53 -17.01 28.51 34.82
N GLY A 54 -16.36 29.62 35.17
CA GLY A 54 -16.64 30.92 35.80
C GLY A 54 -15.27 31.62 36.03
N THR A 55 -15.21 32.96 35.87
CA THR A 55 -14.39 34.00 36.57
C THR A 55 -13.08 33.62 37.31
N ALA A 56 -11.98 34.39 37.38
CA ALA A 56 -11.62 35.79 37.07
C ALA A 56 -10.10 36.02 37.34
N GLU A 57 -9.55 37.12 36.76
CA GLU A 57 -8.45 38.02 37.23
C GLU A 57 -7.08 37.42 37.66
N SER A 58 -5.90 37.99 37.44
CA SER A 58 -5.34 39.34 37.21
C SER A 58 -4.04 39.18 36.37
N ASP A 59 -3.44 40.15 35.69
CA ASP A 59 -2.65 41.25 36.23
C ASP A 59 -2.30 42.22 35.08
N GLY A 60 -2.58 43.50 35.28
CA GLY A 60 -2.18 44.58 34.40
C GLY A 60 -0.86 45.16 34.88
N GLU A 61 0.16 45.11 34.02
CA GLU A 61 1.25 46.12 33.95
C GLU A 61 2.20 45.89 32.75
N GLU A 62 2.10 44.77 32.02
CA GLU A 62 2.73 44.59 30.68
C GLU A 62 1.91 45.22 29.52
N GLN A 63 0.66 45.64 29.79
CA GLN A 63 -0.26 46.08 28.73
C GLN A 63 0.12 47.42 28.08
N ASP A 64 0.80 48.37 28.74
CA ASP A 64 0.98 49.72 28.14
C ASP A 64 2.08 49.79 27.05
N GLN A 65 3.07 48.89 27.07
CA GLN A 65 4.08 48.77 26.00
C GLN A 65 3.59 47.89 24.85
N GLN A 66 2.85 46.83 25.14
CA GLN A 66 2.25 45.95 24.15
C GLN A 66 1.13 46.65 23.36
N THR A 67 0.35 47.51 24.01
CA THR A 67 -0.70 48.32 23.35
C THR A 67 -0.11 49.40 22.42
N LYS A 68 1.08 49.93 22.71
CA LYS A 68 1.78 50.89 21.83
C LYS A 68 2.43 50.21 20.62
N GLN A 69 2.91 48.96 20.78
CA GLN A 69 3.46 48.17 19.67
C GLN A 69 2.36 47.58 18.78
N GLN A 70 1.25 47.14 19.37
CA GLN A 70 0.03 46.76 18.64
C GLN A 70 -0.57 47.96 17.89
N ARG A 71 -0.63 49.17 18.48
CA ARG A 71 -1.07 50.37 17.74
C ARG A 71 -0.20 50.67 16.53
N ARG A 72 1.14 50.55 16.65
CA ARG A 72 2.05 50.75 15.50
C ARG A 72 1.92 49.66 14.43
N GLN A 73 1.68 48.41 14.82
CA GLN A 73 1.37 47.33 13.88
C GLN A 73 0.01 47.53 13.21
N CYS A 74 -1.02 47.97 13.95
CA CYS A 74 -2.32 48.33 13.40
C CYS A 74 -2.21 49.52 12.44
N ASP A 75 -1.43 50.56 12.76
CA ASP A 75 -1.22 51.71 11.86
C ASP A 75 -0.47 51.31 10.59
N TYR A 76 0.48 50.38 10.67
CA TYR A 76 1.21 49.84 9.52
C TYR A 76 0.32 48.94 8.65
N LEU A 77 -0.47 48.05 9.26
CA LEU A 77 -1.49 47.26 8.57
C LEU A 77 -2.54 48.16 7.93
N GLN A 78 -3.00 49.20 8.61
CA GLN A 78 -3.97 50.16 8.09
C GLN A 78 -3.37 50.96 6.93
N LYS A 79 -2.07 51.28 6.99
CA LYS A 79 -1.35 51.92 5.89
C LYS A 79 -1.22 50.99 4.68
N ILE A 80 -0.86 49.73 4.87
CA ILE A 80 -0.83 48.72 3.80
C ILE A 80 -2.23 48.53 3.21
N ILE A 81 -3.26 48.44 4.05
CA ILE A 81 -4.66 48.35 3.63
C ILE A 81 -5.05 49.60 2.82
N ASN A 82 -4.64 50.79 3.22
CA ASN A 82 -4.95 52.03 2.50
C ASN A 82 -4.17 52.16 1.19
N GLU A 83 -2.91 51.75 1.16
CA GLU A 83 -2.09 51.67 -0.07
C GLU A 83 -2.67 50.64 -1.04
N HIS A 84 -3.12 49.49 -0.53
CA HIS A 84 -3.80 48.46 -1.31
C HIS A 84 -5.17 48.95 -1.80
N LYS A 85 -5.97 49.61 -0.96
CA LYS A 85 -7.24 50.28 -1.35
C LYS A 85 -7.01 51.31 -2.46
N THR A 86 -5.93 52.08 -2.39
CA THR A 86 -5.59 53.10 -3.40
C THR A 86 -5.14 52.44 -4.71
N SER A 87 -4.31 51.40 -4.62
CA SER A 87 -3.89 50.61 -5.80
C SER A 87 -5.07 49.90 -6.47
N LEU A 88 -6.00 49.39 -5.66
CA LEU A 88 -7.25 48.78 -6.12
C LEU A 88 -8.17 49.81 -6.75
N LYS A 89 -8.32 51.00 -6.16
CA LYS A 89 -9.09 52.10 -6.75
C LYS A 89 -8.56 52.48 -8.13
N VAL A 90 -7.24 52.61 -8.27
CA VAL A 90 -6.58 52.89 -9.57
C VAL A 90 -6.79 51.74 -10.57
N LYS A 91 -6.67 50.48 -10.14
CA LYS A 91 -6.97 49.32 -11.01
C LYS A 91 -8.45 49.25 -11.40
N TYR A 92 -9.36 49.57 -10.49
CA TYR A 92 -10.80 49.56 -10.69
C TYR A 92 -11.22 50.69 -11.66
N GLU A 93 -10.68 51.89 -11.48
CA GLU A 93 -10.88 53.02 -12.38
C GLU A 93 -10.36 52.73 -13.81
N ASN A 94 -9.18 52.10 -13.93
CA ASN A 94 -8.60 51.72 -15.21
C ASN A 94 -9.36 50.57 -15.93
N VAL A 95 -10.07 49.72 -15.20
CA VAL A 95 -10.91 48.64 -15.77
C VAL A 95 -12.28 49.18 -16.22
N ILE A 96 -12.78 50.25 -15.59
CA ILE A 96 -14.10 50.86 -15.89
C ILE A 96 -14.01 51.98 -16.94
N GLU A 97 -12.84 52.59 -17.16
CA GLU A 97 -12.66 53.67 -18.15
C GLU A 97 -13.12 53.32 -19.59
N PRO A 98 -12.94 52.08 -20.10
CA PRO A 98 -13.47 51.68 -21.40
C PRO A 98 -15.01 51.56 -21.44
N VAL A 99 -15.66 51.43 -20.27
CA VAL A 99 -17.12 51.23 -20.14
C VAL A 99 -17.86 52.57 -20.04
N LYS A 100 -17.23 53.63 -19.51
CA LYS A 100 -17.84 54.96 -19.32
C LYS A 100 -18.09 55.76 -20.61
N LEU A 101 -17.54 55.37 -21.76
CA LEU A 101 -17.71 56.09 -23.02
C LEU A 101 -19.02 55.76 -23.76
N GLN A 102 -19.87 54.86 -23.24
CA GLN A 102 -21.20 54.61 -23.77
C GLN A 102 -22.27 54.64 -22.68
N HIS A 103 -23.02 55.74 -22.64
CA HIS A 103 -24.31 55.98 -21.97
C HIS A 103 -24.30 56.73 -20.63
N ASN A 104 -24.92 57.91 -20.67
CA ASN A 104 -25.35 58.72 -19.53
C ASN A 104 -26.56 58.09 -18.82
N GLN A 105 -26.60 58.26 -17.49
CA GLN A 105 -27.65 57.84 -16.54
C GLN A 105 -27.93 56.34 -16.48
N ILE A 106 -27.10 55.66 -15.68
CA ILE A 106 -27.31 54.28 -15.28
C ILE A 106 -28.11 54.25 -13.97
N LYS A 107 -29.33 53.65 -14.03
CA LYS A 107 -30.11 53.23 -12.86
C LYS A 107 -29.26 52.26 -12.01
N LEU A 108 -29.46 52.22 -10.69
CA LEU A 108 -28.87 51.24 -9.76
C LEU A 108 -28.81 49.81 -10.33
N SER A 109 -29.82 49.39 -11.08
CA SER A 109 -29.85 48.10 -11.81
C SER A 109 -28.62 47.83 -12.69
N SER A 110 -28.03 48.85 -13.32
CA SER A 110 -26.86 48.67 -14.20
C SER A 110 -25.50 48.73 -13.48
N ILE A 111 -25.42 49.25 -12.24
CA ILE A 111 -24.23 49.03 -11.38
C ILE A 111 -24.20 47.58 -10.88
N PHE A 112 -25.38 47.01 -10.55
CA PHE A 112 -25.51 45.59 -10.21
C PHE A 112 -25.21 44.68 -11.41
N THR A 113 -25.68 45.04 -12.61
CA THR A 113 -25.29 44.34 -13.84
C THR A 113 -23.77 44.43 -14.05
N GLU A 114 -23.14 45.58 -13.76
CA GLU A 114 -21.69 45.76 -13.87
C GLU A 114 -20.89 44.89 -12.90
N LEU A 115 -21.28 44.79 -11.61
CA LEU A 115 -20.56 43.93 -10.64
C LEU A 115 -20.77 42.45 -10.93
N HIS A 116 -21.99 42.03 -11.29
CA HIS A 116 -22.25 40.66 -11.74
C HIS A 116 -21.44 40.32 -12.99
N ILE A 117 -21.47 41.18 -14.02
CA ILE A 117 -20.68 41.00 -15.26
C ILE A 117 -19.20 40.97 -14.91
N LEU A 118 -18.72 41.83 -14.01
CA LEU A 118 -17.32 41.87 -13.60
C LEU A 118 -16.93 40.60 -12.86
N LEU A 119 -17.70 40.14 -11.88
CA LEU A 119 -17.46 38.89 -11.14
C LEU A 119 -17.46 37.68 -12.07
N THR A 120 -18.45 37.60 -12.96
CA THR A 120 -18.58 36.51 -13.93
C THR A 120 -17.44 36.55 -14.96
N SER A 121 -17.05 37.74 -15.43
CA SER A 121 -15.96 37.94 -16.39
C SER A 121 -14.59 37.66 -15.76
N VAL A 122 -14.36 38.11 -14.52
CA VAL A 122 -13.12 37.83 -13.79
C VAL A 122 -13.05 36.35 -13.45
N ALA A 123 -14.14 35.71 -13.01
CA ALA A 123 -14.18 34.27 -12.80
C ALA A 123 -13.86 33.51 -14.10
N ASP A 124 -14.46 33.88 -15.24
CA ASP A 124 -14.18 33.27 -16.55
C ASP A 124 -12.72 33.49 -16.99
N LYS A 125 -12.15 34.68 -16.73
CA LYS A 125 -10.75 34.99 -17.06
C LYS A 125 -9.75 34.30 -16.14
N THR A 126 -10.11 34.12 -14.87
CA THR A 126 -9.33 33.38 -13.87
C THR A 126 -9.20 31.91 -14.28
N LEU A 127 -10.24 31.34 -14.90
CA LEU A 127 -10.22 30.00 -15.47
C LEU A 127 -9.31 29.87 -16.71
N GLN A 128 -9.14 30.93 -17.49
CA GLN A 128 -8.35 30.94 -18.72
C GLN A 128 -6.86 31.25 -18.50
N CYS A 129 -6.50 31.83 -17.35
CA CYS A 129 -5.12 32.19 -17.02
C CYS A 129 -4.45 31.13 -16.14
N SER A 130 -3.22 30.73 -16.47
CA SER A 130 -2.44 29.80 -15.66
C SER A 130 -1.88 30.41 -14.37
N ALA A 131 -1.86 31.74 -14.22
CA ALA A 131 -1.25 32.44 -13.09
C ALA A 131 -2.25 32.70 -11.92
N GLY A 132 -1.83 32.40 -10.69
CA GLY A 132 -2.61 32.58 -9.45
C GLY A 132 -3.00 34.02 -9.01
N PRO A 133 -2.45 35.14 -9.53
CA PRO A 133 -2.86 36.48 -9.08
C PRO A 133 -4.34 36.82 -9.29
N LEU A 134 -4.99 36.18 -10.28
CA LEU A 134 -6.41 36.36 -10.54
C LEU A 134 -7.29 35.62 -9.51
N ASP A 135 -6.80 34.57 -8.84
CA ASP A 135 -7.54 33.87 -7.79
C ASP A 135 -7.74 34.76 -6.56
N LEU A 136 -6.68 35.42 -6.12
CA LEU A 136 -6.74 36.38 -5.01
C LEU A 136 -7.63 37.58 -5.37
N PHE A 137 -7.60 38.02 -6.63
CA PHE A 137 -8.47 39.10 -7.10
C PHE A 137 -9.94 38.69 -7.15
N LEU A 138 -10.25 37.47 -7.61
CA LEU A 138 -11.60 36.91 -7.58
C LEU A 138 -12.13 36.80 -6.15
N ARG A 139 -11.34 36.21 -5.23
CA ARG A 139 -11.69 36.11 -3.79
C ARG A 139 -11.87 37.49 -3.15
N PHE A 140 -11.06 38.48 -3.54
CA PHE A 140 -11.22 39.85 -3.09
C PHE A 140 -12.53 40.48 -3.57
N LEU A 141 -12.89 40.33 -4.85
CA LEU A 141 -14.16 40.84 -5.38
C LEU A 141 -15.38 40.15 -4.74
N ILE A 142 -15.30 38.84 -4.51
CA ILE A 142 -16.29 38.07 -3.75
C ILE A 142 -16.36 38.60 -2.31
N GLY A 143 -15.21 38.84 -1.68
CA GLY A 143 -15.14 39.45 -0.37
C GLY A 143 -15.88 40.78 -0.29
N ILE A 144 -15.74 41.65 -1.29
CA ILE A 144 -16.48 42.92 -1.35
C ILE A 144 -17.99 42.73 -1.57
N SER A 145 -18.41 41.69 -2.29
CA SER A 145 -19.84 41.47 -2.57
C SER A 145 -20.62 40.91 -1.38
N LEU A 146 -19.94 40.43 -0.33
CA LEU A 146 -20.56 39.94 0.90
C LEU A 146 -21.09 41.09 1.77
N GLU A 147 -22.34 40.96 2.22
CA GLU A 147 -23.02 41.94 3.09
C GLU A 147 -22.20 42.28 4.36
N SER A 148 -21.53 41.27 4.94
CA SER A 148 -20.67 41.44 6.12
C SER A 148 -19.47 42.38 5.90
N ASN A 149 -19.02 42.52 4.66
CA ASN A 149 -17.87 43.35 4.29
C ASN A 149 -18.28 44.67 3.63
N GLN A 150 -19.48 44.73 3.02
CA GLN A 150 -20.04 45.97 2.47
C GLN A 150 -20.23 47.03 3.54
N GLY A 151 -20.66 46.63 4.75
CA GLY A 151 -20.76 47.53 5.90
C GLY A 151 -19.43 48.22 6.29
N LEU A 152 -18.28 47.59 6.02
CA LEU A 152 -16.94 48.13 6.27
C LEU A 152 -16.41 49.03 5.14
N LEU A 153 -17.09 49.03 4.00
CA LEU A 153 -16.72 49.74 2.77
C LEU A 153 -17.75 50.79 2.35
N VAL A 154 -18.74 51.10 3.21
CA VAL A 154 -19.82 52.08 2.98
C VAL A 154 -19.31 53.43 2.45
N ASP A 155 -18.17 53.94 2.96
CA ASP A 155 -17.60 55.21 2.52
C ASP A 155 -16.94 55.14 1.11
N LEU A 156 -16.61 53.93 0.65
CA LEU A 156 -15.96 53.67 -0.65
C LEU A 156 -16.97 53.22 -1.73
N LEU A 157 -18.07 52.58 -1.30
CA LEU A 157 -19.11 51.98 -2.14
C LEU A 157 -20.46 52.56 -1.70
N THR A 158 -20.80 53.73 -2.22
CA THR A 158 -21.88 54.58 -1.68
C THR A 158 -23.31 54.05 -1.83
N ASP A 159 -23.56 52.88 -2.43
CA ASP A 159 -24.87 52.23 -2.42
C ASP A 159 -24.71 50.77 -2.88
N THR A 160 -24.57 49.84 -1.94
CA THR A 160 -24.60 48.40 -2.25
C THR A 160 -25.67 47.73 -1.40
N GLU A 161 -26.91 47.69 -1.88
CA GLU A 161 -27.87 46.70 -1.38
C GLU A 161 -27.38 45.31 -1.80
N SER A 162 -27.04 44.46 -0.83
CA SER A 162 -26.76 43.05 -1.07
C SER A 162 -28.01 42.37 -1.64
N THR A 163 -28.06 42.17 -2.96
CA THR A 163 -29.11 41.35 -3.56
C THR A 163 -28.68 39.89 -3.44
N SER A 164 -29.28 39.18 -2.48
CA SER A 164 -29.15 37.72 -2.33
C SER A 164 -29.24 36.96 -3.68
N GLU A 165 -29.99 37.51 -4.64
CA GLU A 165 -30.10 37.03 -6.02
C GLU A 165 -28.75 36.98 -6.77
N THR A 166 -27.97 38.07 -6.76
CA THR A 166 -26.68 38.13 -7.48
C THR A 166 -25.64 37.17 -6.88
N ILE A 167 -25.64 37.01 -5.56
CA ILE A 167 -24.77 36.03 -4.89
C ILE A 167 -25.15 34.60 -5.29
N LYS A 168 -26.45 34.30 -5.43
CA LYS A 168 -26.92 32.99 -5.91
C LYS A 168 -26.52 32.76 -7.37
N GLU A 169 -26.71 33.73 -8.25
CA GLU A 169 -26.33 33.64 -9.67
C GLU A 169 -24.83 33.39 -9.85
N VAL A 170 -23.98 34.11 -9.11
CA VAL A 170 -22.53 33.91 -9.13
C VAL A 170 -22.15 32.53 -8.56
N SER A 171 -22.82 32.08 -7.50
CA SER A 171 -22.59 30.74 -6.93
C SER A 171 -22.98 29.64 -7.91
N GLU A 172 -24.12 29.76 -8.60
CA GLU A 172 -24.55 28.86 -9.66
C GLU A 172 -23.60 28.88 -10.86
N PHE A 173 -23.10 30.06 -11.24
CA PHE A 173 -22.08 30.18 -12.28
C PHE A 173 -20.80 29.41 -11.92
N ILE A 174 -20.27 29.61 -10.70
CA ILE A 174 -19.08 28.90 -10.22
C ILE A 174 -19.32 27.38 -10.19
N LYS A 175 -20.48 26.93 -9.70
CA LYS A 175 -20.87 25.50 -9.70
C LYS A 175 -20.93 24.92 -11.11
N ASN A 176 -21.56 25.61 -12.05
CA ASN A 176 -21.61 25.19 -13.45
C ASN A 176 -20.20 25.09 -14.06
N LYS A 177 -19.30 26.01 -13.72
CA LYS A 177 -17.91 25.96 -14.18
C LYS A 177 -17.12 24.81 -13.56
N ILE A 178 -17.32 24.51 -12.27
CA ILE A 178 -16.76 23.34 -11.60
C ILE A 178 -17.19 22.03 -12.28
N ASN A 179 -18.46 21.95 -12.71
CA ASN A 179 -19.02 20.74 -13.31
C ASN A 179 -18.71 20.57 -14.81
N CYS A 180 -18.39 21.64 -15.55
CA CYS A 180 -18.26 21.60 -17.00
C CYS A 180 -16.81 21.54 -17.53
N TYR A 181 -15.79 21.84 -16.71
CA TYR A 181 -14.39 21.96 -17.17
C TYR A 181 -13.45 20.98 -16.48
N ASN A 182 -12.43 20.52 -17.21
CA ASN A 182 -11.31 19.78 -16.63
C ASN A 182 -10.32 20.74 -15.95
N LEU A 183 -10.70 21.23 -14.76
CA LEU A 183 -9.95 22.24 -13.99
C LEU A 183 -8.73 21.62 -13.30
N SER A 184 -7.59 22.31 -13.23
CA SER A 184 -6.46 21.86 -12.41
C SER A 184 -6.81 21.78 -10.91
N ALA A 185 -5.99 21.08 -10.12
CA ALA A 185 -6.21 20.93 -8.68
C ALA A 185 -6.24 22.29 -7.96
N ASP A 186 -5.29 23.18 -8.24
CA ASP A 186 -5.25 24.52 -7.63
C ASP A 186 -6.50 25.35 -7.96
N ARG A 187 -6.97 25.31 -9.22
CA ARG A 187 -8.19 26.02 -9.61
C ARG A 187 -9.43 25.44 -8.97
N SER A 188 -9.48 24.11 -8.85
CA SER A 188 -10.55 23.40 -8.15
C SER A 188 -10.65 23.88 -6.69
N ILE A 189 -9.52 23.98 -6.00
CA ILE A 189 -9.45 24.46 -4.61
C ILE A 189 -9.82 25.94 -4.53
N SER A 190 -9.29 26.79 -5.42
CA SER A 190 -9.59 28.23 -5.43
C SER A 190 -11.08 28.52 -5.62
N LEU A 191 -11.75 27.85 -6.56
CA LEU A 191 -13.19 28.01 -6.78
C LEU A 191 -14.04 27.42 -5.65
N PHE A 192 -13.59 26.30 -5.07
CA PHE A 192 -14.23 25.75 -3.88
C PHE A 192 -14.18 26.72 -2.70
N LEU A 193 -13.03 27.35 -2.47
CA LEU A 193 -12.86 28.40 -1.45
C LEU A 193 -13.76 29.61 -1.72
N CYS A 194 -13.95 29.99 -2.99
CA CYS A 194 -14.90 31.04 -3.37
C CYS A 194 -16.34 30.66 -2.97
N LEU A 195 -16.77 29.42 -3.20
CA LEU A 195 -18.10 28.94 -2.78
C LEU A 195 -18.25 28.97 -1.24
N LEU A 196 -17.22 28.56 -0.51
CA LEU A 196 -17.20 28.64 0.96
C LEU A 196 -17.33 30.09 1.46
N GLU A 197 -16.62 31.03 0.84
CA GLU A 197 -16.71 32.46 1.15
C GLU A 197 -18.09 33.04 0.85
N LEU A 198 -18.71 32.60 -0.25
CA LEU A 198 -20.11 32.92 -0.61
C LEU A 198 -21.14 32.25 0.32
N LYS A 199 -20.70 31.50 1.34
CA LYS A 199 -21.53 30.71 2.27
C LYS A 199 -22.34 29.61 1.59
N ASP A 200 -21.96 29.21 0.38
CA ASP A 200 -22.56 28.10 -0.35
C ASP A 200 -21.89 26.78 0.07
N GLN A 201 -22.55 26.05 0.97
CA GLN A 201 -22.04 24.78 1.49
C GLN A 201 -22.52 23.56 0.71
N ALA A 202 -23.19 23.73 -0.44
CA ALA A 202 -23.80 22.59 -1.15
C ALA A 202 -22.75 21.53 -1.54
N LEU A 203 -21.59 21.94 -2.08
CA LEU A 203 -20.52 21.01 -2.44
C LEU A 203 -19.91 20.32 -1.21
N CYS A 204 -19.77 21.03 -0.10
CA CYS A 204 -19.33 20.45 1.17
C CYS A 204 -20.33 19.40 1.68
N GLN A 205 -21.63 19.71 1.62
CA GLN A 205 -22.69 18.80 2.04
C GLN A 205 -22.74 17.57 1.13
N GLU A 206 -22.53 17.73 -0.17
CA GLU A 206 -22.44 16.62 -1.13
C GLU A 206 -21.24 15.71 -0.82
N ILE A 207 -20.06 16.29 -0.60
CA ILE A 207 -18.85 15.53 -0.20
C ILE A 207 -19.08 14.83 1.16
N GLN A 208 -19.68 15.52 2.13
CA GLN A 208 -19.97 14.94 3.45
C GLN A 208 -21.02 13.83 3.38
N GLN A 209 -22.05 13.99 2.54
CA GLN A 209 -23.05 12.94 2.31
C GLN A 209 -22.40 11.73 1.63
N PHE A 210 -21.53 11.94 0.65
CA PHE A 210 -20.77 10.86 0.00
C PHE A 210 -19.89 10.09 1.00
N VAL A 211 -19.19 10.81 1.89
CA VAL A 211 -18.34 10.18 2.92
C VAL A 211 -19.17 9.43 3.97
N LYS A 212 -20.40 9.88 4.25
CA LYS A 212 -21.32 9.26 5.22
C LYS A 212 -22.15 8.12 4.66
N SER A 213 -22.50 8.14 3.38
CA SER A 213 -23.10 7.00 2.71
C SER A 213 -22.06 5.88 2.70
N ASP A 214 -22.45 4.67 3.10
CA ASP A 214 -21.58 3.49 2.99
C ASP A 214 -20.89 3.49 1.61
N LYS A 215 -19.61 3.09 1.60
CA LYS A 215 -18.58 3.26 0.54
C LYS A 215 -18.91 2.62 -0.83
N HIS A 216 -20.19 2.32 -1.08
CA HIS A 216 -20.77 1.68 -2.25
C HIS A 216 -21.85 2.54 -2.93
N SER A 217 -21.86 3.86 -2.74
CA SER A 217 -22.76 4.74 -3.50
C SER A 217 -22.51 4.57 -5.01
N GLU A 218 -23.59 4.44 -5.80
CA GLU A 218 -23.53 4.41 -7.27
C GLU A 218 -22.91 5.71 -7.85
N SER A 219 -22.90 6.80 -7.08
CA SER A 219 -22.28 8.06 -7.47
C SER A 219 -20.75 7.98 -7.41
N ARG A 220 -20.08 8.60 -8.39
CA ARG A 220 -18.62 8.65 -8.52
C ARG A 220 -18.14 10.07 -8.22
N LEU A 221 -17.19 10.22 -7.31
CA LEU A 221 -16.58 11.52 -7.02
C LEU A 221 -15.82 12.05 -8.25
N SER A 222 -16.06 13.31 -8.59
CA SER A 222 -15.30 13.99 -9.64
C SER A 222 -13.88 14.35 -9.16
N PRO A 223 -12.91 14.55 -10.07
CA PRO A 223 -11.57 15.05 -9.72
C PRO A 223 -11.61 16.38 -8.94
N VAL A 224 -12.57 17.26 -9.25
CA VAL A 224 -12.73 18.55 -8.55
C VAL A 224 -13.18 18.36 -7.11
N GLN A 225 -14.17 17.49 -6.89
CA GLN A 225 -14.62 17.12 -5.54
C GLN A 225 -13.48 16.47 -4.73
N CYS A 226 -12.63 15.67 -5.38
CA CYS A 226 -11.45 15.08 -4.76
C CYS A 226 -10.45 16.15 -4.29
N SER A 227 -10.16 17.18 -5.11
CA SER A 227 -9.31 18.30 -4.69
C SER A 227 -9.89 19.08 -3.51
N ALA A 228 -11.18 19.38 -3.54
CA ALA A 228 -11.87 20.06 -2.43
C ALA A 228 -11.81 19.23 -1.15
N MET A 229 -12.07 17.93 -1.25
CA MET A 229 -11.99 17.00 -0.12
C MET A 229 -10.57 16.91 0.46
N ALA A 230 -9.54 16.81 -0.37
CA ALA A 230 -8.15 16.77 0.07
C ALA A 230 -7.77 18.03 0.88
N TYR A 231 -8.20 19.20 0.37
CA TYR A 231 -8.01 20.48 1.05
C TYR A 231 -8.76 20.53 2.39
N MET A 232 -10.03 20.09 2.42
CA MET A 232 -10.80 20.03 3.66
C MET A 232 -10.13 19.15 4.72
N ILE A 233 -9.58 17.99 4.33
CA ILE A 233 -8.84 17.11 5.25
C ILE A 233 -7.57 17.81 5.75
N GLN A 234 -6.80 18.44 4.84
CA GLN A 234 -5.58 19.14 5.20
C GLN A 234 -5.81 20.28 6.22
N MET A 235 -6.93 20.98 6.09
CA MET A 235 -7.28 22.12 6.95
C MET A 235 -8.09 21.73 8.20
N SER A 236 -8.44 20.46 8.34
CA SER A 236 -9.22 19.95 9.48
C SER A 236 -8.43 20.04 10.78
N GLU A 237 -9.09 20.41 11.87
CA GLU A 237 -8.50 20.30 13.21
C GLU A 237 -8.40 18.83 13.68
N GLU A 238 -9.29 17.98 13.17
CA GLU A 238 -9.27 16.54 13.43
C GLU A 238 -8.33 15.83 12.46
N VAL A 239 -7.41 15.04 13.01
CA VAL A 239 -6.44 14.23 12.24
C VAL A 239 -7.14 12.96 11.76
N LEU A 240 -6.99 12.64 10.48
CA LEU A 240 -7.56 11.42 9.92
C LEU A 240 -6.77 10.18 10.38
N GLU A 241 -7.43 9.22 11.02
CA GLU A 241 -6.77 8.00 11.52
C GLU A 241 -6.19 7.14 10.38
N GLU A 242 -6.93 6.98 9.28
CA GLU A 242 -6.50 6.21 8.11
C GLU A 242 -6.96 6.88 6.81
N PHE A 243 -6.01 7.10 5.91
CA PHE A 243 -6.24 7.64 4.57
C PHE A 243 -5.90 6.60 3.51
N GLU A 244 -6.91 6.09 2.79
CA GLU A 244 -6.74 5.17 1.67
C GLU A 244 -7.48 5.71 0.43
N PRO A 245 -6.78 6.32 -0.55
CA PRO A 245 -7.38 6.80 -1.78
C PRO A 245 -8.18 5.73 -2.53
N ALA A 246 -7.77 4.46 -2.39
CA ALA A 246 -8.38 3.34 -3.07
C ALA A 246 -9.82 3.04 -2.63
N LYS A 247 -10.22 3.49 -1.43
CA LYS A 247 -11.58 3.35 -0.90
C LYS A 247 -12.60 4.30 -1.55
N TYR A 248 -12.14 5.31 -2.29
CA TYR A 248 -13.00 6.29 -2.93
C TYR A 248 -13.34 5.87 -4.37
N ASN A 249 -14.65 5.87 -4.68
CA ASN A 249 -15.15 5.66 -6.03
C ASN A 249 -14.87 6.92 -6.89
N THR A 250 -13.70 6.97 -7.52
CA THR A 250 -13.27 8.10 -8.37
C THR A 250 -12.29 7.63 -9.47
N SER A 251 -11.91 8.52 -10.39
CA SER A 251 -10.88 8.24 -11.41
C SER A 251 -9.46 8.20 -10.82
N TYR A 252 -8.48 7.71 -11.57
CA TYR A 252 -7.06 7.79 -11.17
C TYR A 252 -6.64 9.23 -10.87
N GLU A 253 -7.09 10.18 -11.69
CA GLU A 253 -6.87 11.59 -11.46
C GLU A 253 -7.50 12.07 -10.14
N GLY A 254 -8.73 11.63 -9.81
CA GLY A 254 -9.34 11.92 -8.51
C GLY A 254 -8.53 11.37 -7.34
N ARG A 255 -8.04 10.12 -7.44
CA ARG A 255 -7.17 9.51 -6.41
C ARG A 255 -5.88 10.30 -6.21
N TRP A 256 -5.25 10.74 -7.31
CA TRP A 256 -4.08 11.60 -7.28
C TRP A 256 -4.36 12.95 -6.63
N ARG A 257 -5.51 13.56 -6.91
CA ARG A 257 -5.94 14.81 -6.27
C ARG A 257 -6.27 14.68 -4.78
N LEU A 258 -6.51 13.46 -4.29
CA LEU A 258 -6.68 13.19 -2.86
C LEU A 258 -5.34 13.12 -2.11
N ILE A 259 -4.20 12.88 -2.78
CA ILE A 259 -2.90 12.66 -2.14
C ILE A 259 -2.51 13.75 -1.13
N PRO A 260 -2.77 15.07 -1.32
CA PRO A 260 -2.47 16.09 -0.32
C PRO A 260 -3.09 15.86 1.07
N ALA A 261 -4.13 15.03 1.19
CA ALA A 261 -4.71 14.64 2.48
C ALA A 261 -3.71 13.92 3.41
N VAL A 262 -2.60 13.38 2.89
CA VAL A 262 -1.52 12.78 3.72
C VAL A 262 -0.91 13.77 4.72
N MET A 263 -1.06 15.07 4.48
CA MET A 263 -0.58 16.14 5.36
C MET A 263 -1.30 16.16 6.72
N ASN A 264 -2.48 15.53 6.85
CA ASN A 264 -3.25 15.51 8.08
C ASN A 264 -3.85 14.12 8.38
N CYS A 265 -2.99 13.10 8.35
CA CYS A 265 -3.38 11.73 8.74
C CYS A 265 -2.31 11.02 9.57
N ARG A 266 -2.72 9.96 10.28
CA ARG A 266 -1.80 9.06 11.00
C ARG A 266 -1.28 7.92 10.13
N ARG A 267 -2.15 7.34 9.30
CA ARG A 267 -1.82 6.18 8.46
C ARG A 267 -2.20 6.48 7.02
N ALA A 268 -1.21 6.55 6.13
CA ALA A 268 -1.41 6.78 4.70
C ALA A 268 -1.21 5.48 3.91
N LEU A 269 -2.29 4.94 3.35
CA LEU A 269 -2.30 3.70 2.56
C LEU A 269 -2.37 4.02 1.06
N LEU A 270 -1.20 4.29 0.47
CA LEU A 270 -1.04 4.70 -0.93
C LEU A 270 -0.60 3.54 -1.83
N ALA A 271 -0.81 2.31 -1.38
CA ALA A 271 -0.42 1.13 -2.13
C ALA A 271 -1.17 1.08 -3.48
N GLY A 272 -0.43 0.94 -4.58
CA GLY A 272 -1.03 0.89 -5.91
C GLY A 272 -1.66 2.16 -6.45
N CYS A 273 -1.30 3.32 -5.91
CA CYS A 273 -1.80 4.59 -6.41
C CYS A 273 -1.10 5.09 -7.68
N CYS A 274 -0.16 4.34 -8.27
CA CYS A 274 0.59 4.71 -9.47
C CYS A 274 1.25 6.10 -9.34
N LEU A 275 1.87 6.36 -8.18
CA LEU A 275 2.40 7.68 -7.85
C LEU A 275 3.53 8.11 -8.80
N SER A 276 3.48 9.36 -9.22
CA SER A 276 4.60 10.02 -9.94
C SER A 276 5.56 10.72 -8.96
N GLN A 277 6.67 11.26 -9.47
CA GLN A 277 7.61 12.05 -8.67
C GLN A 277 6.93 13.21 -7.93
N GLN A 278 6.05 13.98 -8.59
CA GLN A 278 5.35 15.11 -7.97
C GLN A 278 4.50 14.68 -6.77
N HIS A 279 3.84 13.53 -6.85
CA HIS A 279 3.08 12.98 -5.72
C HIS A 279 4.01 12.58 -4.57
N CYS A 280 5.22 12.10 -4.86
CA CYS A 280 6.21 11.79 -3.84
C CYS A 280 6.81 13.04 -3.19
N GLU A 281 6.82 14.19 -3.88
CA GLU A 281 7.19 15.48 -3.29
C GLU A 281 6.14 15.95 -2.28
N VAL A 282 4.85 15.68 -2.53
CA VAL A 282 3.78 15.90 -1.55
C VAL A 282 3.97 15.00 -0.33
N VAL A 283 4.27 13.71 -0.54
CA VAL A 283 4.57 12.76 0.55
C VAL A 283 5.83 13.19 1.32
N CYS A 284 6.87 13.67 0.64
CA CYS A 284 8.07 14.23 1.26
C CYS A 284 7.73 15.42 2.16
N SER A 285 6.92 16.35 1.66
CA SER A 285 6.44 17.51 2.42
C SER A 285 5.65 17.08 3.67
N ALA A 286 4.87 16.02 3.55
CA ALA A 286 4.13 15.43 4.67
C ALA A 286 5.07 14.81 5.71
N LEU A 287 6.08 14.04 5.29
CA LEU A 287 7.10 13.51 6.20
C LEU A 287 7.87 14.62 6.93
N GLN A 288 7.98 15.80 6.30
CA GLN A 288 8.67 16.96 6.89
C GLN A 288 7.79 17.81 7.81
N SER A 289 6.47 17.81 7.60
CA SER A 289 5.58 18.81 8.22
C SER A 289 4.39 18.23 8.98
N ASN A 290 3.98 16.99 8.72
CA ASN A 290 2.91 16.31 9.45
C ASN A 290 3.49 15.67 10.72
N PRO A 291 3.17 16.18 11.93
CA PRO A 291 3.70 15.64 13.18
C PRO A 291 3.02 14.34 13.62
N HIS A 292 1.97 13.90 12.91
CA HIS A 292 1.13 12.75 13.25
C HIS A 292 1.30 11.55 12.31
N LEU A 293 2.02 11.68 11.20
CA LEU A 293 2.18 10.58 10.24
C LEU A 293 3.06 9.47 10.81
N GLU A 294 2.43 8.36 11.20
CA GLU A 294 3.04 7.22 11.89
C GLU A 294 3.27 6.04 10.94
N GLU A 295 2.39 5.81 9.96
CA GLU A 295 2.51 4.73 8.97
C GLU A 295 2.32 5.24 7.53
N LEU A 296 3.19 4.77 6.64
CA LEU A 296 3.14 5.07 5.21
C LEU A 296 3.30 3.79 4.42
N ASP A 297 2.29 3.44 3.65
CA ASP A 297 2.31 2.32 2.73
C ASP A 297 2.37 2.83 1.29
N LEU A 298 3.53 2.66 0.66
CA LEU A 298 3.80 2.98 -0.73
C LEU A 298 3.94 1.71 -1.58
N SER A 299 3.53 0.55 -1.04
CA SER A 299 3.74 -0.73 -1.70
C SER A 299 3.12 -0.77 -3.08
N ASN A 300 3.73 -1.53 -3.98
CA ASN A 300 3.22 -1.81 -5.29
C ASN A 300 3.06 -0.50 -6.07
N ASN A 301 4.09 0.35 -6.08
CA ASN A 301 4.18 1.54 -6.94
C ASN A 301 5.43 1.41 -7.83
N ASP A 302 5.30 0.71 -8.95
CA ASP A 302 6.44 0.37 -9.84
C ASP A 302 7.11 1.60 -10.48
N ARG A 303 6.38 2.73 -10.57
CA ARG A 303 6.91 4.01 -11.10
C ARG A 303 7.53 4.90 -10.03
N LEU A 304 7.67 4.40 -8.80
CA LEU A 304 8.22 5.16 -7.67
C LEU A 304 9.72 5.45 -7.83
N HIS A 305 10.36 4.98 -8.90
CA HIS A 305 11.81 5.04 -9.07
C HIS A 305 12.44 6.42 -8.78
N ASP A 306 11.89 7.50 -9.35
CA ASP A 306 12.37 8.86 -9.10
C ASP A 306 11.82 9.44 -7.78
N GLY A 307 10.66 8.95 -7.36
CA GLY A 307 9.96 9.37 -6.14
C GLY A 307 10.56 8.85 -4.83
N VAL A 308 11.18 7.66 -4.83
CA VAL A 308 11.84 7.08 -3.64
C VAL A 308 12.87 8.05 -3.07
N ARG A 309 13.62 8.76 -3.92
CA ARG A 309 14.59 9.76 -3.47
C ARG A 309 13.90 10.88 -2.66
N ALA A 310 12.77 11.39 -3.15
CA ALA A 310 12.01 12.41 -2.42
C ALA A 310 11.50 11.89 -1.07
N VAL A 311 10.97 10.65 -1.04
CA VAL A 311 10.56 10.01 0.22
C VAL A 311 11.74 9.87 1.18
N CYS A 312 12.92 9.46 0.69
CA CYS A 312 14.14 9.34 1.49
C CYS A 312 14.60 10.69 2.06
N GLU A 313 14.49 11.78 1.31
CA GLU A 313 14.75 13.14 1.83
C GLU A 313 13.76 13.53 2.94
N GLY A 314 12.49 13.15 2.81
CA GLY A 314 11.50 13.31 3.87
C GLY A 314 11.86 12.52 5.14
N LEU A 315 12.29 11.26 4.99
CA LEU A 315 12.71 10.40 6.11
C LEU A 315 13.93 10.92 6.86
N LYS A 316 14.83 11.64 6.19
CA LYS A 316 16.01 12.26 6.82
C LYS A 316 15.66 13.48 7.68
N SER A 317 14.45 14.03 7.54
CA SER A 317 14.01 15.21 8.31
C SER A 317 13.93 14.89 9.80
N SER A 318 14.40 15.83 10.64
CA SER A 318 14.26 15.73 12.09
C SER A 318 12.81 15.77 12.58
N CYS A 319 11.90 16.29 11.77
CA CYS A 319 10.47 16.37 12.08
C CYS A 319 9.72 15.06 11.80
N CYS A 320 10.32 14.14 11.03
CA CYS A 320 9.68 12.90 10.60
C CYS A 320 9.41 11.96 11.80
N GLN A 321 8.14 11.71 12.08
CA GLN A 321 7.68 10.78 13.12
C GLN A 321 7.35 9.37 12.59
N LEU A 322 7.64 9.10 11.32
CA LEU A 322 7.24 7.86 10.66
C LEU A 322 7.85 6.65 11.36
N SER A 323 6.99 5.76 11.84
CA SER A 323 7.38 4.53 12.55
C SER A 323 7.35 3.30 11.66
N SER A 324 6.51 3.30 10.62
CA SER A 324 6.36 2.19 9.68
C SER A 324 6.36 2.68 8.23
N LEU A 325 7.22 2.07 7.40
CA LEU A 325 7.28 2.30 5.97
C LEU A 325 7.14 0.97 5.22
N ARG A 326 6.17 0.89 4.31
CA ARG A 326 6.03 -0.26 3.41
C ARG A 326 6.34 0.16 1.97
N LEU A 327 7.29 -0.54 1.36
CA LEU A 327 7.73 -0.38 -0.03
C LEU A 327 7.72 -1.73 -0.73
N ALA A 328 6.83 -2.64 -0.32
CA ALA A 328 6.75 -3.97 -0.90
C ALA A 328 6.39 -3.89 -2.39
N GLY A 329 7.04 -4.65 -3.27
CA GLY A 329 6.65 -4.65 -4.69
C GLY A 329 6.92 -3.36 -5.46
N CYS A 330 7.85 -2.50 -5.00
CA CYS A 330 8.19 -1.23 -5.67
C CYS A 330 9.32 -1.36 -6.71
N ARG A 331 9.86 -2.57 -6.92
CA ARG A 331 10.96 -2.87 -7.85
C ARG A 331 12.20 -1.99 -7.61
N LEU A 332 12.61 -1.82 -6.36
CA LEU A 332 13.72 -0.94 -6.00
C LEU A 332 15.03 -1.37 -6.69
N SER A 333 15.62 -0.44 -7.46
CA SER A 333 16.96 -0.59 -8.04
C SER A 333 18.06 -0.29 -7.02
N LEU A 334 19.29 -0.65 -7.35
CA LEU A 334 20.46 -0.42 -6.47
C LEU A 334 20.59 1.06 -6.01
N PRO A 335 20.48 2.10 -6.87
CA PRO A 335 20.56 3.50 -6.42
C PRO A 335 19.42 3.92 -5.46
N GLN A 336 18.25 3.31 -5.60
CA GLN A 336 17.12 3.56 -4.69
C GLN A 336 17.36 2.90 -3.34
N CYS A 337 17.90 1.67 -3.35
CA CYS A 337 18.33 0.99 -2.13
C CYS A 337 19.41 1.80 -1.40
N GLU A 338 20.42 2.32 -2.10
CA GLU A 338 21.43 3.22 -1.52
C GLU A 338 20.81 4.46 -0.86
N SER A 339 19.88 5.12 -1.56
CA SER A 339 19.18 6.31 -1.04
C SER A 339 18.36 5.98 0.21
N LEU A 340 17.65 4.85 0.20
CA LEU A 340 16.85 4.37 1.31
C LEU A 340 17.72 4.03 2.52
N PHE A 341 18.77 3.24 2.34
CA PHE A 341 19.63 2.82 3.44
C PHE A 341 20.42 3.98 4.03
N SER A 342 20.80 4.97 3.21
CA SER A 342 21.31 6.25 3.71
C SER A 342 20.28 7.00 4.56
N ALA A 343 19.00 7.01 4.16
CA ALA A 343 17.95 7.62 4.97
C ALA A 343 17.70 6.86 6.29
N LEU A 344 17.83 5.53 6.30
CA LEU A 344 17.71 4.72 7.52
C LEU A 344 18.78 5.05 8.57
N GLN A 345 19.99 5.43 8.14
CA GLN A 345 21.04 5.87 9.06
C GLN A 345 20.70 7.17 9.79
N SER A 346 19.93 8.06 9.14
CA SER A 346 19.50 9.34 9.71
C SER A 346 18.16 9.26 10.45
N SER A 347 17.34 8.25 10.15
CA SER A 347 16.02 8.08 10.74
C SER A 347 16.09 7.64 12.20
N LYS A 348 15.47 8.42 13.08
CA LYS A 348 15.40 8.14 14.53
C LYS A 348 14.10 7.47 14.95
N SER A 349 13.08 7.51 14.09
CA SER A 349 11.71 7.10 14.37
C SER A 349 11.33 5.77 13.73
N LEU A 350 11.93 5.41 12.58
CA LEU A 350 11.48 4.26 11.78
C LEU A 350 11.79 2.92 12.46
N ARG A 351 10.74 2.21 12.85
CA ARG A 351 10.81 0.92 13.54
C ARG A 351 10.47 -0.26 12.65
N GLU A 352 9.69 -0.05 11.59
CA GLU A 352 9.20 -1.12 10.72
C GLU A 352 9.47 -0.76 9.26
N LEU A 353 10.09 -1.70 8.54
CA LEU A 353 10.38 -1.56 7.13
C LEU A 353 10.00 -2.84 6.39
N ASP A 354 9.11 -2.71 5.40
CA ASP A 354 8.74 -3.80 4.50
C ASP A 354 9.32 -3.55 3.10
N LEU A 355 10.24 -4.43 2.71
CA LEU A 355 10.90 -4.47 1.39
C LEU A 355 10.60 -5.78 0.66
N SER A 356 9.54 -6.49 1.06
CA SER A 356 9.16 -7.74 0.42
C SER A 356 8.87 -7.54 -1.08
N ASN A 357 9.05 -8.58 -1.90
CA ASN A 357 8.68 -8.57 -3.31
C ASN A 357 9.41 -7.50 -4.17
N ASN A 358 10.62 -7.07 -3.82
CA ASN A 358 11.37 -6.05 -4.58
C ASN A 358 12.41 -6.60 -5.54
N LEU A 359 12.56 -7.92 -5.64
CA LEU A 359 13.61 -8.60 -6.42
C LEU A 359 15.03 -8.19 -5.99
N LEU A 360 15.19 -7.84 -4.71
CA LEU A 360 16.49 -7.53 -4.12
C LEU A 360 17.39 -8.76 -4.22
N LYS A 361 18.68 -8.51 -4.47
CA LYS A 361 19.72 -9.54 -4.46
C LYS A 361 20.65 -9.33 -3.27
N ASP A 362 21.63 -10.21 -3.15
CA ASP A 362 22.67 -10.19 -2.13
C ASP A 362 23.42 -8.85 -2.04
N SER A 363 23.63 -8.18 -3.18
CA SER A 363 24.29 -6.87 -3.25
C SER A 363 23.52 -5.77 -2.52
N GLU A 364 22.21 -5.71 -2.74
CA GLU A 364 21.32 -4.73 -2.11
C GLU A 364 21.20 -5.03 -0.61
N VAL A 365 21.08 -6.31 -0.23
CA VAL A 365 21.04 -6.67 1.20
C VAL A 365 22.36 -6.41 1.90
N LYS A 366 23.49 -6.58 1.22
CA LYS A 366 24.78 -6.16 1.76
C LYS A 366 24.79 -4.66 2.09
N LEU A 367 24.32 -3.81 1.18
CA LEU A 367 24.21 -2.36 1.44
C LEU A 367 23.27 -2.04 2.61
N LEU A 368 22.14 -2.75 2.72
CA LEU A 368 21.25 -2.63 3.88
C LEU A 368 22.00 -2.97 5.18
N CYS A 369 22.74 -4.07 5.18
CA CYS A 369 23.51 -4.51 6.33
C CYS A 369 24.61 -3.52 6.69
N ASP A 370 25.32 -2.95 5.71
CA ASP A 370 26.32 -1.90 5.93
C ASP A 370 25.66 -0.66 6.55
N GLY A 371 24.45 -0.31 6.10
CA GLY A 371 23.60 0.72 6.69
C GLY A 371 23.26 0.46 8.17
N LEU A 372 22.95 -0.80 8.52
CA LEU A 372 22.65 -1.22 9.89
C LEU A 372 23.90 -1.29 10.80
N ARG A 373 25.10 -1.49 10.22
CA ARG A 373 26.38 -1.63 10.95
C ARG A 373 27.06 -0.30 11.28
N PHE A 374 26.65 0.81 10.66
CA PHE A 374 27.47 2.03 10.53
C PHE A 374 27.58 2.93 11.78
N ALA A 375 27.85 2.36 12.96
CA ALA A 375 28.41 3.12 14.09
C ALA A 375 29.92 2.86 14.29
N HIS A 376 30.54 1.94 13.56
CA HIS A 376 31.88 1.45 13.92
C HIS A 376 33.06 1.95 13.04
N GLU A 377 32.84 2.49 11.83
CA GLU A 377 33.95 2.89 10.94
C GLU A 377 34.34 4.39 10.95
N LEU A 378 33.69 5.23 11.78
CA LEU A 378 34.12 6.62 11.98
C LEU A 378 35.03 6.80 13.20
N ASN A 379 36.09 6.01 13.28
CA ASN A 379 37.17 6.19 14.27
C ASN A 379 38.11 7.38 13.95
N SER A 380 37.66 8.39 13.18
CA SER A 380 38.50 9.55 12.84
C SER A 380 37.82 10.93 12.93
N LEU A 381 36.49 11.07 12.89
CA LEU A 381 35.88 12.42 12.88
C LEU A 381 34.64 12.56 13.76
N SER A 382 34.86 13.24 14.89
CA SER A 382 33.89 13.84 15.83
C SER A 382 33.21 12.93 16.86
N SER A 383 33.36 13.29 18.13
CA SER A 383 32.73 12.68 19.30
C SER A 383 31.22 12.86 19.39
N SER A 384 30.60 13.61 18.46
CA SER A 384 29.16 13.90 18.44
C SER A 384 28.32 12.90 17.64
N LEU A 385 28.94 11.94 16.92
CA LEU A 385 28.25 10.91 16.12
C LEU A 385 28.13 9.54 16.82
N ARG A 386 28.56 9.42 18.09
CA ARG A 386 28.64 8.13 18.82
C ARG A 386 27.30 7.47 19.19
N SER A 387 26.16 7.95 18.70
CA SER A 387 24.84 7.49 19.18
C SER A 387 23.80 7.24 18.08
N SER A 388 24.20 6.88 16.86
CA SER A 388 23.25 6.47 15.81
C SER A 388 23.02 4.96 15.86
N HIS A 389 22.31 4.50 16.89
CA HIS A 389 21.72 3.15 16.88
C HIS A 389 20.55 3.13 15.89
N SER A 390 20.44 2.08 15.08
CA SER A 390 19.26 1.88 14.25
C SER A 390 18.01 1.76 15.14
N SER A 391 16.98 2.56 14.82
CA SER A 391 15.66 2.45 15.46
C SER A 391 14.83 1.30 14.91
N LEU A 392 15.31 0.61 13.86
CA LEU A 392 14.60 -0.48 13.21
C LEU A 392 14.45 -1.69 14.14
N ARG A 393 13.23 -2.21 14.23
CA ARG A 393 12.84 -3.36 15.06
C ARG A 393 12.22 -4.48 14.23
N LYS A 394 11.56 -4.15 13.12
CA LYS A 394 10.94 -5.12 12.21
C LYS A 394 11.40 -4.89 10.78
N LEU A 395 11.79 -5.96 10.11
CA LEU A 395 12.22 -5.96 8.73
C LEU A 395 11.58 -7.15 8.00
N ASP A 396 10.86 -6.86 6.92
CA ASP A 396 10.34 -7.87 6.01
C ASP A 396 11.10 -7.81 4.68
N LEU A 397 11.77 -8.91 4.35
CA LEU A 397 12.54 -9.11 3.12
C LEU A 397 11.99 -10.29 2.31
N SER A 398 10.79 -10.77 2.63
CA SER A 398 10.18 -11.95 2.01
C SER A 398 10.06 -11.81 0.49
N ASN A 399 10.12 -12.91 -0.25
CA ASN A 399 10.00 -12.98 -1.70
C ASN A 399 11.04 -12.11 -2.46
N ASN A 400 12.29 -12.09 -1.98
CA ASN A 400 13.46 -11.52 -2.67
C ASN A 400 14.48 -12.62 -3.03
N ASP A 401 15.45 -12.34 -3.89
CA ASP A 401 16.43 -13.33 -4.39
C ASP A 401 17.76 -13.24 -3.62
N LEU A 402 17.72 -13.48 -2.30
CA LEU A 402 18.84 -13.23 -1.39
C LEU A 402 19.85 -14.36 -1.25
N GLN A 403 19.44 -15.60 -1.57
CA GLN A 403 20.26 -16.81 -1.46
C GLN A 403 20.95 -16.94 -0.07
N ASP A 404 21.84 -17.93 0.08
CA ASP A 404 22.51 -18.15 1.37
C ASP A 404 23.58 -17.08 1.68
N SER A 405 24.19 -16.48 0.65
CA SER A 405 25.19 -15.43 0.79
C SER A 405 24.61 -14.09 1.26
N GLY A 406 23.44 -13.68 0.75
CA GLY A 406 22.73 -12.49 1.24
C GLY A 406 22.38 -12.60 2.72
N VAL A 407 21.95 -13.78 3.17
CA VAL A 407 21.66 -14.05 4.59
C VAL A 407 22.90 -13.96 5.47
N THR A 408 24.07 -14.30 4.96
CA THR A 408 25.32 -14.21 5.72
C THR A 408 25.61 -12.75 6.12
N TYR A 409 25.39 -11.78 5.22
CA TYR A 409 25.54 -10.36 5.54
C TYR A 409 24.56 -9.90 6.65
N LEU A 410 23.31 -10.37 6.59
CA LEU A 410 22.29 -10.11 7.61
C LEU A 410 22.70 -10.71 8.96
N CYS A 411 23.14 -11.95 8.98
CA CYS A 411 23.58 -12.64 10.19
C CYS A 411 24.75 -11.91 10.85
N ASP A 412 25.71 -11.45 10.06
CA ASP A 412 26.83 -10.66 10.56
C ASP A 412 26.38 -9.31 11.14
N ALA A 413 25.41 -8.62 10.52
CA ALA A 413 24.84 -7.40 11.08
C ALA A 413 24.10 -7.66 12.40
N LEU A 414 23.32 -8.74 12.49
CA LEU A 414 22.57 -9.14 13.69
C LEU A 414 23.46 -9.49 14.90
N LYS A 415 24.74 -9.83 14.67
CA LYS A 415 25.70 -10.10 15.74
C LYS A 415 26.32 -8.83 16.34
N THR A 416 26.10 -7.67 15.74
CA THR A 416 26.62 -6.39 16.24
C THR A 416 25.78 -5.85 17.41
N THR A 417 26.39 -5.08 18.31
CA THR A 417 25.71 -4.43 19.45
C THR A 417 24.71 -3.37 19.03
N GLU A 418 24.85 -2.85 17.81
CA GLU A 418 24.08 -1.74 17.27
C GLU A 418 22.75 -2.19 16.66
N CYS A 419 22.66 -3.47 16.31
CA CYS A 419 21.48 -4.03 15.67
C CYS A 419 20.39 -4.32 16.69
N CYS A 420 19.31 -3.56 16.62
CA CYS A 420 18.16 -3.70 17.51
C CYS A 420 17.00 -4.51 16.89
N LEU A 421 17.26 -5.25 15.80
CA LEU A 421 16.20 -5.95 15.08
C LEU A 421 15.61 -7.08 15.94
N GLN A 422 14.29 -7.08 16.09
CA GLN A 422 13.53 -8.02 16.91
C GLN A 422 12.66 -8.96 16.07
N ASN A 423 12.21 -8.52 14.89
CA ASN A 423 11.39 -9.30 13.98
C ASN A 423 12.01 -9.28 12.58
N LEU A 424 12.29 -10.46 12.04
CA LEU A 424 12.82 -10.61 10.70
C LEU A 424 12.03 -11.67 9.93
N ARG A 425 11.58 -11.29 8.73
CA ARG A 425 10.86 -12.18 7.82
C ARG A 425 11.66 -12.33 6.52
N LEU A 426 11.94 -13.57 6.17
CA LEU A 426 12.73 -13.98 5.00
C LEU A 426 12.01 -15.14 4.29
N ALA A 427 10.68 -15.09 4.25
CA ALA A 427 9.91 -16.16 3.63
C ALA A 427 10.10 -16.14 2.10
N GLY A 428 10.32 -17.29 1.47
CA GLY A 428 10.48 -17.34 0.01
C GLY A 428 11.72 -16.59 -0.51
N CYS A 429 12.84 -16.64 0.21
CA CYS A 429 14.10 -15.95 -0.14
C CYS A 429 15.13 -16.84 -0.86
N ARG A 430 14.73 -18.06 -1.26
CA ARG A 430 15.58 -19.09 -1.89
C ARG A 430 16.74 -19.52 -0.99
N LEU A 431 16.46 -19.63 0.30
CA LEU A 431 17.42 -20.09 1.28
C LEU A 431 17.47 -21.62 1.28
N THR A 432 18.65 -22.16 1.57
CA THR A 432 18.87 -23.59 1.75
C THR A 432 19.31 -23.91 3.18
N GLY A 433 19.42 -25.20 3.50
CA GLY A 433 19.94 -25.64 4.80
C GLY A 433 21.35 -25.14 5.14
N LEU A 434 22.11 -24.60 4.17
CA LEU A 434 23.46 -24.05 4.39
C LEU A 434 23.42 -22.75 5.22
N CYS A 435 22.44 -21.86 5.01
CA CYS A 435 22.36 -20.61 5.77
C CYS A 435 22.07 -20.82 7.27
N CYS A 436 21.59 -22.01 7.64
CA CYS A 436 21.22 -22.35 9.01
C CYS A 436 22.41 -22.37 9.99
N GLU A 437 23.64 -22.54 9.50
CA GLU A 437 24.84 -22.38 10.33
C GLU A 437 25.03 -20.93 10.78
N SER A 438 24.86 -19.97 9.85
CA SER A 438 24.91 -18.54 10.14
C SER A 438 23.81 -18.13 11.13
N TRP A 439 22.58 -18.64 10.96
CA TRP A 439 21.50 -18.42 11.93
C TRP A 439 21.81 -19.01 13.31
N SER A 440 22.35 -20.22 13.34
CA SER A 440 22.76 -20.85 14.60
C SER A 440 23.80 -20.01 15.34
N SER A 441 24.77 -19.44 14.61
CA SER A 441 25.75 -18.50 15.15
C SER A 441 25.11 -17.23 15.71
N VAL A 442 24.13 -16.65 15.00
CA VAL A 442 23.37 -15.47 15.47
C VAL A 442 22.65 -15.77 16.78
N LEU A 443 21.92 -16.89 16.87
CA LEU A 443 21.16 -17.27 18.07
C LEU A 443 22.07 -17.61 19.27
N GLN A 444 23.34 -17.91 19.02
CA GLN A 444 24.36 -18.11 20.07
C GLN A 444 25.01 -16.80 20.54
N SER A 445 24.90 -15.72 19.77
CA SER A 445 25.50 -14.43 20.09
C SER A 445 24.79 -13.76 21.26
N SER A 446 25.55 -13.24 22.22
CA SER A 446 25.03 -12.44 23.33
C SER A 446 24.40 -11.12 22.90
N ASN A 447 24.69 -10.65 21.68
CA ASN A 447 24.20 -9.37 21.16
C ASN A 447 22.86 -9.51 20.41
N CYS A 448 22.43 -10.74 20.12
CA CYS A 448 21.24 -10.96 19.31
C CYS A 448 19.96 -10.56 20.08
N CYS A 449 19.24 -9.57 19.55
CA CYS A 449 17.97 -9.09 20.07
C CYS A 449 16.75 -9.74 19.39
N LEU A 450 16.96 -10.72 18.51
CA LEU A 450 15.91 -11.29 17.66
C LEU A 450 14.91 -12.09 18.50
N GLN A 451 13.63 -11.76 18.36
CA GLN A 451 12.52 -12.40 19.07
C GLN A 451 11.59 -13.16 18.12
N LYS A 452 11.50 -12.75 16.85
CA LYS A 452 10.67 -13.40 15.83
C LYS A 452 11.47 -13.61 14.56
N LEU A 453 11.44 -14.84 14.05
CA LEU A 453 12.09 -15.23 12.82
C LEU A 453 11.13 -16.06 11.97
N ASP A 454 10.90 -15.62 10.73
CA ASP A 454 10.12 -16.34 9.73
C ASP A 454 11.02 -16.73 8.56
N LEU A 455 11.27 -18.03 8.40
CA LEU A 455 12.04 -18.63 7.29
C LEU A 455 11.15 -19.50 6.39
N SER A 456 9.83 -19.34 6.46
CA SER A 456 8.87 -20.17 5.73
C SER A 456 9.09 -20.14 4.20
N ASN A 457 8.61 -21.15 3.47
CA ASN A 457 8.77 -21.27 2.01
C ASN A 457 10.24 -21.23 1.53
N ASN A 458 11.17 -21.81 2.30
CA ASN A 458 12.57 -21.99 1.89
C ASN A 458 12.97 -23.46 1.97
N ASP A 459 13.87 -23.92 1.10
CA ASP A 459 14.28 -25.33 1.03
C ASP A 459 15.37 -25.66 2.05
N LEU A 460 15.03 -25.53 3.34
CA LEU A 460 15.98 -25.72 4.44
C LEU A 460 16.32 -27.19 4.68
N GLN A 461 15.37 -28.09 4.40
CA GLN A 461 15.49 -29.54 4.59
C GLN A 461 15.83 -29.94 6.04
N ASP A 462 15.91 -31.24 6.33
CA ASP A 462 16.23 -31.73 7.68
C ASP A 462 17.60 -31.25 8.18
N SER A 463 18.58 -31.13 7.28
CA SER A 463 19.93 -30.68 7.63
C SER A 463 19.97 -29.22 8.13
N GLY A 464 19.08 -28.36 7.61
CA GLY A 464 18.95 -26.98 8.08
C GLY A 464 18.47 -26.92 9.53
N VAL A 465 17.44 -27.70 9.86
CA VAL A 465 16.89 -27.76 11.25
C VAL A 465 17.95 -28.26 12.22
N GLU A 466 18.72 -29.29 11.84
CA GLU A 466 19.78 -29.83 12.69
C GLU A 466 20.80 -28.75 13.07
N ARG A 467 21.22 -27.90 12.12
CA ARG A 467 22.13 -26.77 12.38
C ARG A 467 21.48 -25.69 13.25
N LEU A 468 20.21 -25.33 12.97
CA LEU A 468 19.46 -24.35 13.76
C LEU A 468 19.29 -24.78 15.22
N CYS A 469 19.09 -26.08 15.46
CA CYS A 469 18.88 -26.63 16.80
C CYS A 469 20.04 -26.34 17.76
N ALA A 470 21.28 -26.25 17.26
CA ALA A 470 22.42 -25.86 18.10
C ALA A 470 22.25 -24.43 18.65
N GLY A 471 21.73 -23.50 17.84
CA GLY A 471 21.47 -22.13 18.24
C GLY A 471 20.28 -22.00 19.20
N LEU A 472 19.21 -22.74 18.96
CA LEU A 472 18.01 -22.75 19.83
C LEU A 472 18.28 -23.25 21.25
N LYS A 473 19.30 -24.11 21.42
CA LYS A 473 19.75 -24.61 22.73
C LYS A 473 20.58 -23.60 23.52
N SER A 474 21.03 -22.53 22.88
CA SER A 474 21.90 -21.54 23.52
C SER A 474 21.17 -20.79 24.63
N ARG A 475 21.89 -20.49 25.72
CA ARG A 475 21.40 -19.59 26.78
C ARG A 475 21.25 -18.14 26.31
N ASN A 476 21.94 -17.77 25.23
CA ASN A 476 21.86 -16.43 24.63
C ASN A 476 20.71 -16.30 23.63
N CYS A 477 19.98 -17.37 23.35
CA CYS A 477 18.87 -17.34 22.39
C CYS A 477 17.64 -16.66 23.02
N HIS A 478 17.20 -15.53 22.45
CA HIS A 478 16.02 -14.79 22.89
C HIS A 478 14.78 -15.01 22.00
N LEU A 479 14.87 -15.92 21.04
CA LEU A 479 13.84 -16.14 20.04
C LEU A 479 12.56 -16.69 20.70
N ARG A 480 11.45 -15.97 20.53
CA ARG A 480 10.13 -16.32 21.05
C ARG A 480 9.24 -16.99 20.01
N THR A 481 9.31 -16.53 18.76
CA THR A 481 8.52 -17.07 17.65
C THR A 481 9.45 -17.54 16.54
N LEU A 482 9.29 -18.80 16.12
CA LEU A 482 9.96 -19.36 14.96
C LEU A 482 8.92 -19.95 14.00
N ARG A 483 8.91 -19.46 12.75
CA ARG A 483 8.03 -19.97 11.69
C ARG A 483 8.88 -20.65 10.61
N LEU A 484 8.57 -21.91 10.34
CA LEU A 484 9.24 -22.78 9.37
C LEU A 484 8.20 -23.52 8.52
N VAL A 485 7.22 -22.78 7.99
CA VAL A 485 6.11 -23.36 7.21
C VAL A 485 6.59 -23.69 5.81
N ILE A 486 6.30 -24.89 5.29
CA ILE A 486 6.75 -25.36 3.96
C ILE A 486 8.28 -25.21 3.82
N CYS A 487 9.02 -25.95 4.65
CA CYS A 487 10.49 -25.93 4.65
C CYS A 487 11.13 -27.28 4.25
N ASN A 488 10.31 -28.20 3.72
CA ASN A 488 10.69 -29.56 3.31
C ASN A 488 11.30 -30.39 4.46
N PHE A 489 10.72 -30.30 5.65
CA PHE A 489 11.12 -31.14 6.78
C PHE A 489 10.37 -32.47 6.80
N THR A 490 11.05 -33.49 7.33
CA THR A 490 10.51 -34.82 7.58
C THR A 490 10.54 -35.16 9.07
N ALA A 491 10.07 -36.36 9.42
CA ALA A 491 10.15 -36.89 10.79
C ALA A 491 11.56 -36.82 11.41
N GLN A 492 12.62 -36.91 10.59
CA GLN A 492 14.00 -36.93 11.06
C GLN A 492 14.40 -35.64 11.80
N SER A 493 13.91 -34.49 11.34
CA SER A 493 14.15 -33.18 11.96
C SER A 493 13.55 -33.06 13.37
N CYS A 494 12.46 -33.78 13.66
CA CYS A 494 11.75 -33.65 14.93
C CYS A 494 12.58 -34.17 16.12
N LYS A 495 13.51 -35.09 15.88
CA LYS A 495 14.40 -35.60 16.94
C LYS A 495 15.35 -34.51 17.46
N CYS A 496 16.03 -33.78 16.58
CA CYS A 496 16.94 -32.72 17.03
C CYS A 496 16.16 -31.52 17.60
N LEU A 497 15.00 -31.21 17.01
CA LEU A 497 14.13 -30.13 17.45
C LEU A 497 13.51 -30.40 18.83
N SER A 498 13.07 -31.63 19.10
CA SER A 498 12.57 -32.03 20.43
C SER A 498 13.60 -31.78 21.53
N ILE A 499 14.87 -32.15 21.30
CA ILE A 499 15.97 -31.88 22.24
C ILE A 499 16.19 -30.36 22.42
N ALA A 500 16.09 -29.59 21.33
CA ALA A 500 16.21 -28.14 21.38
C ALA A 500 15.07 -27.49 22.19
N LEU A 501 13.83 -27.95 22.01
CA LEU A 501 12.65 -27.47 22.73
C LEU A 501 12.74 -27.72 24.24
N GLN A 502 13.30 -28.86 24.65
CA GLN A 502 13.52 -29.18 26.08
C GLN A 502 14.58 -28.30 26.73
N SER A 503 15.50 -27.75 25.93
CA SER A 503 16.63 -26.92 26.41
C SER A 503 16.43 -25.42 26.20
N SER A 504 15.43 -25.03 25.40
CA SER A 504 15.18 -23.64 25.04
C SER A 504 14.57 -22.87 26.21
N ASN A 505 15.13 -21.70 26.51
CA ASN A 505 14.66 -20.85 27.60
C ASN A 505 13.69 -19.75 27.13
N SER A 506 13.53 -19.56 25.83
CA SER A 506 12.89 -18.38 25.23
C SER A 506 11.77 -18.69 24.24
N LEU A 507 11.81 -19.84 23.55
CA LEU A 507 10.81 -20.14 22.52
C LEU A 507 9.43 -20.33 23.15
N ARG A 508 8.43 -19.68 22.56
CA ARG A 508 7.01 -19.68 23.00
C ARG A 508 6.08 -20.09 21.87
N GLU A 509 6.43 -19.82 20.63
CA GLU A 509 5.64 -20.12 19.45
C GLU A 509 6.51 -20.81 18.40
N LEU A 510 6.04 -21.96 17.93
CA LEU A 510 6.66 -22.73 16.88
C LEU A 510 5.61 -23.13 15.85
N ASP A 511 5.83 -22.74 14.60
CA ASP A 511 4.97 -23.09 13.47
C ASP A 511 5.75 -23.96 12.48
N LEU A 512 5.38 -25.25 12.40
CA LEU A 512 5.96 -26.24 11.49
C LEU A 512 4.94 -26.68 10.43
N SER A 513 3.86 -25.92 10.25
CA SER A 513 2.76 -26.30 9.36
C SER A 513 3.26 -26.65 7.96
N ASN A 514 2.57 -27.58 7.29
CA ASN A 514 2.88 -28.05 5.93
C ASN A 514 4.30 -28.60 5.75
N ASN A 515 4.86 -29.23 6.78
CA ASN A 515 6.01 -30.11 6.67
C ASN A 515 5.60 -31.56 6.87
N ASP A 516 6.27 -32.50 6.22
CA ASP A 516 5.86 -33.89 6.15
C ASP A 516 6.39 -34.71 7.35
N LEU A 517 6.01 -34.28 8.55
CA LEU A 517 6.54 -34.77 9.83
C LEU A 517 6.03 -36.17 10.21
N GLN A 518 4.79 -36.51 9.86
CA GLN A 518 4.14 -37.78 10.19
C GLN A 518 4.03 -38.04 11.71
N ASP A 519 3.35 -39.14 12.09
CA ASP A 519 3.19 -39.54 13.49
C ASP A 519 4.52 -39.72 14.23
N SER A 520 5.48 -40.39 13.58
CA SER A 520 6.81 -40.63 14.16
C SER A 520 7.58 -39.34 14.47
N GLY A 521 7.44 -38.30 13.63
CA GLY A 521 8.05 -37.00 13.88
C GLY A 521 7.37 -36.27 15.04
N VAL A 522 6.05 -36.12 14.97
CA VAL A 522 5.32 -35.36 16.00
C VAL A 522 5.33 -36.04 17.37
N GLN A 523 5.47 -37.36 17.43
CA GLN A 523 5.70 -38.10 18.67
C GLN A 523 6.90 -37.54 19.46
N HIS A 524 8.02 -37.23 18.79
CA HIS A 524 9.19 -36.62 19.45
C HIS A 524 8.88 -35.23 20.02
N LEU A 525 8.09 -34.43 19.29
CA LEU A 525 7.69 -33.10 19.73
C LEU A 525 6.76 -33.17 20.95
N PHE A 526 5.78 -34.07 20.93
CA PHE A 526 4.88 -34.30 22.06
C PHE A 526 5.62 -34.84 23.29
N GLU A 527 6.64 -35.68 23.12
CA GLU A 527 7.50 -36.09 24.23
C GLU A 527 8.26 -34.90 24.84
N ALA A 528 8.79 -34.00 24.00
CA ALA A 528 9.41 -32.77 24.49
C ALA A 528 8.45 -31.88 25.28
N LEU A 529 7.19 -31.75 24.84
CA LEU A 529 6.16 -30.95 25.53
C LEU A 529 5.87 -31.47 26.95
N LYS A 530 6.05 -32.76 27.22
CA LYS A 530 5.86 -33.33 28.58
C LYS A 530 6.93 -32.87 29.56
N THR A 531 8.09 -32.43 29.06
CA THR A 531 9.20 -32.03 29.92
C THR A 531 8.91 -30.68 30.60
N PRO A 532 9.24 -30.52 31.89
CA PRO A 532 9.07 -29.24 32.58
C PRO A 532 9.88 -28.09 31.97
N GLY A 533 10.96 -28.40 31.24
CA GLY A 533 11.80 -27.42 30.57
C GLY A 533 11.20 -26.84 29.28
N CYS A 534 10.13 -27.42 28.75
CA CYS A 534 9.52 -26.92 27.51
C CYS A 534 8.54 -25.77 27.79
N LEU A 535 8.95 -24.56 27.41
CA LEU A 535 8.19 -23.32 27.65
C LEU A 535 7.23 -22.94 26.52
N LEU A 536 7.00 -23.85 25.57
CA LEU A 536 6.20 -23.58 24.38
C LEU A 536 4.72 -23.34 24.75
N SER A 537 4.16 -22.24 24.26
CA SER A 537 2.76 -21.84 24.47
C SER A 537 1.88 -22.04 23.25
N ILE A 538 2.46 -21.99 22.05
CA ILE A 538 1.77 -22.17 20.77
C ILE A 538 2.57 -23.15 19.93
N LEU A 539 1.91 -24.23 19.50
CA LEU A 539 2.47 -25.20 18.57
C LEU A 539 1.51 -25.37 17.40
N ARG A 540 1.98 -25.12 16.17
CA ARG A 540 1.21 -25.37 14.95
C ARG A 540 1.85 -26.46 14.11
N LEU A 541 1.08 -27.51 13.88
CA LEU A 541 1.40 -28.73 13.14
C LEU A 541 0.31 -28.99 12.07
N SER A 542 -0.25 -27.91 11.54
CA SER A 542 -1.33 -27.99 10.56
C SER A 542 -0.80 -28.57 9.25
N GLY A 543 -1.47 -29.58 8.69
CA GLY A 543 -1.03 -30.20 7.44
C GLY A 543 0.26 -31.03 7.55
N CYS A 544 0.57 -31.60 8.71
CA CYS A 544 1.80 -32.35 8.97
C CYS A 544 1.73 -33.87 8.73
N MET A 545 0.61 -34.35 8.16
CA MET A 545 0.31 -35.78 7.98
C MET A 545 0.27 -36.57 9.29
N VAL A 546 -0.27 -35.96 10.34
CA VAL A 546 -0.50 -36.64 11.63
C VAL A 546 -1.77 -37.49 11.53
N THR A 547 -1.74 -38.70 12.09
CA THR A 547 -2.90 -39.59 12.10
C THR A 547 -3.40 -39.86 13.52
N GLU A 548 -4.40 -40.73 13.65
CA GLU A 548 -4.92 -41.17 14.94
C GLU A 548 -3.88 -41.90 15.82
N GLU A 549 -2.77 -42.38 15.25
CA GLU A 549 -1.68 -43.00 16.01
C GLU A 549 -1.03 -42.02 17.01
N SER A 550 -1.09 -40.72 16.74
CA SER A 550 -0.55 -39.69 17.62
C SER A 550 -1.49 -39.26 18.76
N CYS A 551 -2.72 -39.76 18.81
CA CYS A 551 -3.74 -39.28 19.75
C CYS A 551 -3.39 -39.48 21.22
N ASP A 552 -2.80 -40.62 21.57
CA ASP A 552 -2.33 -40.89 22.93
C ASP A 552 -1.17 -39.97 23.32
N HIS A 553 -0.28 -39.68 22.37
CA HIS A 553 0.84 -38.76 22.56
C HIS A 553 0.36 -37.33 22.79
N VAL A 554 -0.62 -36.86 22.00
CA VAL A 554 -1.26 -35.54 22.14
C VAL A 554 -1.94 -35.44 23.50
N SER A 555 -2.74 -36.44 23.86
CA SER A 555 -3.47 -36.47 25.14
C SER A 555 -2.52 -36.47 26.34
N SER A 556 -1.45 -37.27 26.27
CA SER A 556 -0.40 -37.32 27.29
C SER A 556 0.33 -35.98 27.41
N ALA A 557 0.73 -35.36 26.29
CA ALA A 557 1.41 -34.07 26.29
C ALA A 557 0.55 -32.95 26.90
N LEU A 558 -0.73 -32.88 26.56
CA LEU A 558 -1.65 -31.88 27.09
C LEU A 558 -2.01 -32.08 28.57
N ALA A 559 -1.98 -33.32 29.06
CA ALA A 559 -2.16 -33.60 30.49
C ALA A 559 -0.95 -33.16 31.33
N SER A 560 0.26 -33.32 30.78
CA SER A 560 1.53 -33.01 31.48
C SER A 560 1.96 -31.54 31.33
N ASN A 561 1.74 -30.93 30.17
CA ASN A 561 2.19 -29.57 29.88
C ASN A 561 1.24 -28.51 30.48
N ARG A 562 1.81 -27.48 31.11
CA ARG A 562 1.08 -26.38 31.77
C ARG A 562 1.24 -25.02 31.09
N HIS A 563 2.00 -24.96 29.99
CA HIS A 563 2.35 -23.74 29.27
C HIS A 563 1.64 -23.60 27.93
N LEU A 564 1.28 -24.73 27.30
CA LEU A 564 0.62 -24.76 26.01
C LEU A 564 -0.79 -24.21 26.14
N THR A 565 -1.10 -23.24 25.28
CA THR A 565 -2.36 -22.50 25.21
C THR A 565 -3.04 -22.66 23.85
N GLU A 566 -2.27 -22.93 22.79
CA GLU A 566 -2.80 -23.21 21.45
C GLU A 566 -2.05 -24.41 20.85
N LEU A 567 -2.81 -25.37 20.33
CA LEU A 567 -2.33 -26.48 19.53
C LEU A 567 -3.14 -26.54 18.24
N ASP A 568 -2.51 -26.31 17.11
CA ASP A 568 -3.14 -26.43 15.81
C ASP A 568 -2.72 -27.73 15.12
N LEU A 569 -3.67 -28.64 14.98
CA LEU A 569 -3.56 -29.91 14.26
C LEU A 569 -4.56 -29.98 13.10
N SER A 570 -5.08 -28.85 12.64
CA SER A 570 -5.96 -28.79 11.47
C SER A 570 -5.31 -29.39 10.21
N PHE A 571 -6.13 -29.82 9.26
CA PHE A 571 -5.69 -30.44 8.01
C PHE A 571 -4.78 -31.67 8.20
N ASN A 572 -5.05 -32.49 9.21
CA ASN A 572 -4.42 -33.79 9.45
C ASN A 572 -5.49 -34.91 9.36
N HIS A 573 -5.24 -36.09 9.92
CA HIS A 573 -6.20 -37.19 10.02
C HIS A 573 -6.29 -37.79 11.43
N MET A 574 -6.73 -36.97 12.37
CA MET A 574 -6.87 -37.24 13.79
C MET A 574 -8.14 -38.01 14.18
N LYS A 575 -9.21 -38.12 13.34
CA LYS A 575 -10.44 -38.89 13.65
C LYS A 575 -11.30 -39.33 12.45
N GLU A 576 -12.07 -40.40 12.68
CA GLU A 576 -13.39 -40.60 12.04
C GLU A 576 -14.59 -40.36 13.00
N THR A 577 -14.53 -40.57 14.33
CA THR A 577 -15.68 -40.22 15.20
C THR A 577 -15.30 -39.96 16.67
N GLY A 578 -15.71 -38.80 17.22
CA GLY A 578 -15.87 -38.58 18.66
C GLY A 578 -14.60 -38.22 19.44
N VAL A 579 -14.58 -36.99 19.97
CA VAL A 579 -13.60 -36.45 20.94
C VAL A 579 -13.01 -37.53 21.86
N PHE A 580 -11.68 -37.61 21.88
CA PHE A 580 -10.85 -38.51 22.70
C PHE A 580 -11.46 -38.70 24.12
N PRO A 581 -11.94 -39.90 24.49
CA PRO A 581 -12.65 -40.11 25.76
C PRO A 581 -11.84 -39.74 27.03
N GLY A 582 -10.51 -39.76 26.95
CA GLY A 582 -9.59 -39.33 28.03
C GLY A 582 -9.37 -37.82 28.14
N PHE A 583 -9.80 -37.05 27.14
CA PHE A 583 -9.39 -35.67 26.89
C PHE A 583 -10.21 -34.64 27.68
N GLN A 584 -11.50 -34.92 27.89
CA GLN A 584 -12.44 -34.03 28.58
C GLN A 584 -12.29 -34.02 30.12
N ARG A 585 -11.44 -34.89 30.70
CA ARG A 585 -11.37 -35.09 32.15
C ARG A 585 -10.34 -34.23 32.87
N HIS A 586 -9.44 -33.54 32.16
CA HIS A 586 -8.38 -32.75 32.79
C HIS A 586 -8.71 -31.25 32.80
N PRO A 587 -8.60 -30.52 33.94
CA PRO A 587 -9.01 -29.11 34.02
C PRO A 587 -8.27 -28.16 33.07
N HIS A 588 -7.00 -28.47 32.78
CA HIS A 588 -6.15 -27.67 31.88
C HIS A 588 -6.59 -27.80 30.40
N TYR A 589 -7.28 -28.88 30.04
CA TYR A 589 -7.75 -29.11 28.67
C TYR A 589 -8.73 -28.02 28.22
N ALA A 590 -9.65 -27.61 29.09
CA ALA A 590 -10.62 -26.55 28.77
C ALA A 590 -9.97 -25.18 28.49
N GLN A 591 -8.67 -25.01 28.77
CA GLN A 591 -7.93 -23.76 28.61
C GLN A 591 -7.05 -23.76 27.34
N VAL A 592 -6.86 -24.90 26.69
CA VAL A 592 -6.07 -25.00 25.46
C VAL A 592 -6.98 -24.87 24.24
N LYS A 593 -6.71 -23.90 23.38
CA LYS A 593 -7.32 -23.79 22.06
C LYS A 593 -6.75 -24.87 21.15
N LEU A 594 -7.50 -25.97 21.03
CA LEU A 594 -7.18 -27.03 20.08
C LEU A 594 -7.94 -26.81 18.78
N ASN A 595 -7.22 -26.76 17.67
CA ASN A 595 -7.80 -26.77 16.33
C ASN A 595 -7.61 -28.15 15.68
N LEU A 596 -8.70 -28.80 15.27
CA LEU A 596 -8.73 -30.08 14.54
C LEU A 596 -9.49 -29.96 13.21
N ASP A 597 -9.72 -28.73 12.72
CA ASP A 597 -10.56 -28.51 11.55
C ASP A 597 -9.98 -29.15 10.28
N HIS A 598 -10.86 -29.51 9.35
CA HIS A 598 -10.50 -30.09 8.05
C HIS A 598 -9.76 -31.43 8.12
N ASP A 599 -10.06 -32.22 9.15
CA ASP A 599 -9.57 -33.58 9.32
C ASP A 599 -10.05 -34.53 8.22
N GLY A 600 -9.16 -35.39 7.72
CA GLY A 600 -9.56 -36.46 6.79
C GLY A 600 -8.39 -37.21 6.17
N GLY A 601 -8.65 -38.46 5.76
CA GLY A 601 -7.63 -39.34 5.17
C GLY A 601 -6.99 -38.78 3.89
N CYS A 602 -7.69 -37.91 3.14
CA CYS A 602 -7.13 -37.21 1.98
C CYS A 602 -5.95 -36.29 2.33
N ARG A 603 -5.77 -35.93 3.61
CA ARG A 603 -4.68 -35.10 4.11
C ARG A 603 -3.37 -35.85 4.30
N ILE A 604 -3.39 -37.19 4.23
CA ILE A 604 -2.20 -38.05 4.36
C ILE A 604 -1.56 -38.23 2.99
N GLN A 605 -1.13 -37.10 2.42
CA GLN A 605 -0.37 -37.03 1.18
C GLN A 605 0.82 -36.08 1.34
N GLN A 606 1.92 -36.39 0.66
CA GLN A 606 3.16 -35.61 0.74
C GLN A 606 3.00 -34.22 0.12
N GLY A 607 3.56 -33.19 0.78
CA GLY A 607 3.59 -31.82 0.27
C GLY A 607 2.21 -31.21 0.02
N LEU A 608 2.13 -30.18 -0.83
CA LEU A 608 0.88 -29.41 -1.02
C LEU A 608 -0.24 -30.19 -1.72
N ARG A 609 0.04 -31.37 -2.29
CA ARG A 609 -0.96 -32.24 -2.93
C ARG A 609 -2.04 -32.74 -1.98
N LYS A 610 -1.79 -32.73 -0.66
CA LYS A 610 -2.82 -32.97 0.35
C LYS A 610 -3.99 -31.97 0.34
N TYR A 611 -3.83 -30.86 -0.37
CA TYR A 611 -4.86 -29.84 -0.61
C TYR A 611 -5.43 -29.89 -2.03
N ALA A 612 -5.13 -30.94 -2.80
CA ALA A 612 -5.60 -31.09 -4.17
C ALA A 612 -7.12 -30.86 -4.25
N CYS A 613 -7.52 -29.97 -5.15
CA CYS A 613 -8.91 -29.75 -5.51
C CYS A 613 -9.14 -30.11 -6.97
N ASP A 614 -10.24 -30.80 -7.21
CA ASP A 614 -10.68 -31.13 -8.56
C ASP A 614 -11.37 -29.91 -9.14
N LEU A 615 -10.84 -29.42 -10.26
CA LEU A 615 -11.31 -28.22 -10.92
C LEU A 615 -11.88 -28.58 -12.29
N THR A 616 -12.94 -27.88 -12.67
CA THR A 616 -13.54 -27.99 -13.99
C THR A 616 -13.73 -26.62 -14.61
N LEU A 617 -13.31 -26.48 -15.87
CA LEU A 617 -13.49 -25.24 -16.63
C LEU A 617 -14.97 -25.02 -16.90
N ASP A 618 -15.48 -23.82 -16.61
CA ASP A 618 -16.89 -23.48 -16.79
C ASP A 618 -17.20 -23.09 -18.25
N PRO A 619 -17.94 -23.92 -19.02
CA PRO A 619 -18.32 -23.60 -20.39
C PRO A 619 -19.22 -22.37 -20.50
N VAL A 620 -19.90 -21.97 -19.41
CA VAL A 620 -20.74 -20.77 -19.38
C VAL A 620 -19.88 -19.51 -19.40
N THR A 621 -18.73 -19.53 -18.73
CA THR A 621 -17.84 -18.36 -18.68
C THR A 621 -16.89 -18.29 -19.87
N ALA A 622 -16.54 -19.43 -20.47
CA ALA A 622 -15.51 -19.53 -21.51
C ALA A 622 -15.74 -18.59 -22.70
N ASN A 623 -14.73 -17.80 -23.07
CA ASN A 623 -14.81 -16.96 -24.26
C ASN A 623 -14.98 -17.77 -25.55
N ASN A 624 -15.59 -17.16 -26.58
CA ASN A 624 -15.85 -17.82 -27.86
C ASN A 624 -14.58 -18.20 -28.64
N HIS A 625 -13.42 -17.64 -28.33
CA HIS A 625 -12.14 -18.06 -28.93
C HIS A 625 -11.46 -19.22 -28.19
N LEU A 626 -12.14 -19.85 -27.23
CA LEU A 626 -11.64 -21.03 -26.53
C LEU A 626 -12.43 -22.27 -26.96
N ILE A 627 -11.72 -23.37 -27.21
CA ILE A 627 -12.29 -24.71 -27.24
C ILE A 627 -11.96 -25.43 -25.94
N LEU A 628 -13.00 -25.89 -25.25
CA LEU A 628 -12.87 -26.75 -24.08
C LEU A 628 -12.86 -28.23 -24.49
N SER A 629 -12.06 -29.06 -23.79
CA SER A 629 -12.13 -30.51 -23.93
C SER A 629 -13.46 -31.06 -23.42
N ALA A 630 -13.87 -32.24 -23.92
CA ALA A 630 -15.15 -32.86 -23.55
C ALA A 630 -15.31 -33.10 -22.03
N ASP A 631 -14.20 -33.22 -21.32
CA ASP A 631 -14.16 -33.45 -19.87
C ASP A 631 -13.92 -32.15 -19.06
N ASN A 632 -13.91 -30.99 -19.73
CA ASN A 632 -13.70 -29.64 -19.19
C ASN A 632 -12.39 -29.46 -18.40
N THR A 633 -11.31 -30.16 -18.76
CA THR A 633 -10.00 -30.03 -18.10
C THR A 633 -8.98 -29.24 -18.92
N LYS A 634 -9.23 -29.02 -20.21
CA LYS A 634 -8.32 -28.30 -21.12
C LYS A 634 -9.04 -27.18 -21.85
N ALA A 635 -8.42 -26.01 -21.92
CA ALA A 635 -8.80 -24.93 -22.84
C ALA A 635 -7.69 -24.68 -23.86
N SER A 636 -8.06 -24.51 -25.12
CA SER A 636 -7.13 -24.18 -26.22
C SER A 636 -7.63 -22.97 -26.98
N TYR A 637 -6.71 -22.09 -27.39
CA TYR A 637 -7.06 -20.93 -28.20
C TYR A 637 -7.41 -21.33 -29.64
N MET A 638 -8.41 -20.67 -30.20
CA MET A 638 -8.83 -20.77 -31.60
C MET A 638 -9.04 -19.39 -32.22
N GLU A 639 -8.54 -19.19 -33.44
CA GLU A 639 -8.76 -17.94 -34.17
C GLU A 639 -10.25 -17.76 -34.54
N GLU A 640 -10.93 -18.84 -34.91
CA GLU A 640 -12.36 -18.81 -35.23
C GLU A 640 -13.21 -18.85 -33.96
N ALA A 641 -14.19 -17.96 -33.89
CA ALA A 641 -15.14 -17.92 -32.79
C ALA A 641 -16.04 -19.16 -32.82
N GLN A 642 -16.08 -19.87 -31.70
CA GLN A 642 -16.91 -21.04 -31.48
C GLN A 642 -18.38 -20.64 -31.32
N PRO A 643 -19.32 -21.49 -31.77
CA PRO A 643 -20.75 -21.19 -31.77
C PRO A 643 -21.37 -21.41 -30.38
N TYR A 644 -20.82 -20.76 -29.36
CA TYR A 644 -21.37 -20.77 -28.02
C TYR A 644 -22.50 -19.75 -27.89
N ASP A 645 -23.55 -20.12 -27.15
CA ASP A 645 -24.67 -19.23 -26.87
C ASP A 645 -24.21 -17.98 -26.11
N ASP A 646 -24.83 -16.85 -26.42
CA ASP A 646 -24.61 -15.61 -25.70
C ASP A 646 -25.12 -15.75 -24.26
N ASN A 647 -24.26 -15.41 -23.30
CA ASN A 647 -24.55 -15.52 -21.88
C ASN A 647 -23.94 -14.31 -21.14
N PRO A 648 -24.68 -13.65 -20.23
CA PRO A 648 -24.15 -12.56 -19.40
C PRO A 648 -22.86 -12.92 -18.66
N GLU A 649 -22.72 -14.17 -18.24
CA GLU A 649 -21.56 -14.68 -17.50
C GLU A 649 -20.36 -15.03 -18.40
N ARG A 650 -20.50 -14.95 -19.73
CA ARG A 650 -19.44 -15.26 -20.70
C ARG A 650 -18.45 -14.12 -20.89
N PHE A 651 -17.15 -14.43 -20.89
CA PHE A 651 -16.12 -13.48 -21.30
C PHE A 651 -16.27 -13.12 -22.78
N SER A 652 -16.38 -11.84 -23.13
CA SER A 652 -16.53 -11.39 -24.52
C SER A 652 -15.33 -10.66 -25.10
N GLY A 653 -14.45 -10.08 -24.26
CA GLY A 653 -13.21 -9.44 -24.70
C GLY A 653 -12.08 -10.45 -24.84
N TYR A 654 -11.45 -10.79 -23.72
CA TYR A 654 -10.27 -11.63 -23.69
C TYR A 654 -10.60 -13.13 -23.71
N PRO A 655 -9.79 -13.98 -24.41
CA PRO A 655 -9.91 -15.43 -24.40
C PRO A 655 -9.64 -16.05 -23.01
N GLN A 656 -10.63 -15.99 -22.13
CA GLN A 656 -10.54 -16.40 -20.73
C GLN A 656 -11.70 -17.32 -20.32
N VAL A 657 -11.49 -18.07 -19.24
CA VAL A 657 -12.46 -18.96 -18.62
C VAL A 657 -12.22 -19.05 -17.12
N LEU A 658 -13.28 -19.14 -16.32
CA LEU A 658 -13.23 -19.47 -14.90
C LEU A 658 -13.53 -20.95 -14.68
N CYS A 659 -13.09 -21.50 -13.56
CA CYS A 659 -13.56 -22.78 -13.05
C CYS A 659 -14.93 -22.65 -12.37
N GLN A 660 -15.66 -23.76 -12.29
CA GLN A 660 -16.97 -23.82 -11.64
C GLN A 660 -16.87 -23.78 -10.11
N GLU A 661 -15.81 -24.38 -9.56
CA GLU A 661 -15.64 -24.60 -8.14
C GLU A 661 -15.20 -23.33 -7.41
N SER A 662 -15.89 -23.01 -6.32
CA SER A 662 -15.47 -21.95 -5.41
C SER A 662 -14.34 -22.44 -4.50
N LEU A 663 -13.26 -21.66 -4.45
CA LEU A 663 -12.08 -21.88 -3.64
C LEU A 663 -12.19 -21.11 -2.34
N SER A 664 -12.23 -21.85 -1.23
CA SER A 664 -12.18 -21.32 0.14
C SER A 664 -11.32 -22.24 1.00
N GLY A 665 -10.67 -21.70 2.02
CA GLY A 665 -9.72 -22.47 2.85
C GLY A 665 -8.38 -22.74 2.14
N ARG A 666 -7.85 -23.96 2.27
CA ARG A 666 -6.59 -24.38 1.64
C ARG A 666 -6.85 -25.23 0.41
N CYS A 667 -6.41 -24.74 -0.74
CA CYS A 667 -6.61 -25.39 -2.04
C CYS A 667 -5.28 -25.47 -2.79
N TYR A 668 -5.06 -26.57 -3.49
CA TYR A 668 -3.92 -26.78 -4.36
C TYR A 668 -4.36 -27.39 -5.69
N TRP A 669 -3.81 -26.89 -6.79
CA TRP A 669 -4.00 -27.52 -8.09
C TRP A 669 -2.76 -27.32 -8.95
N GLU A 670 -2.63 -28.15 -9.97
CA GLU A 670 -1.52 -28.08 -10.92
C GLU A 670 -2.03 -27.95 -12.35
N VAL A 671 -1.36 -27.10 -13.11
CA VAL A 671 -1.73 -26.76 -14.49
C VAL A 671 -0.53 -26.93 -15.39
N GLU A 672 -0.71 -27.62 -16.50
CA GLU A 672 0.24 -27.65 -17.59
C GLU A 672 -0.13 -26.58 -18.62
N ALA A 673 0.80 -25.67 -18.87
CA ALA A 673 0.66 -24.63 -19.88
C ALA A 673 1.47 -24.98 -21.13
N ALA A 674 0.93 -24.65 -22.30
CA ALA A 674 1.66 -24.61 -23.56
C ALA A 674 1.46 -23.24 -24.21
N GLY A 675 2.52 -22.66 -24.76
CA GLY A 675 2.49 -21.31 -25.33
C GLY A 675 2.28 -20.24 -24.27
N TYR A 676 1.59 -19.15 -24.63
CA TYR A 676 1.25 -18.05 -23.73
C TYR A 676 -0.02 -18.39 -22.95
N ALA A 677 0.11 -18.56 -21.64
CA ALA A 677 -0.99 -18.88 -20.75
C ALA A 677 -0.96 -18.03 -19.49
N VAL A 678 -2.14 -17.60 -19.06
CA VAL A 678 -2.39 -16.88 -17.82
C VAL A 678 -3.06 -17.84 -16.84
N ILE A 679 -2.44 -18.05 -15.69
CA ILE A 679 -2.96 -18.84 -14.57
C ILE A 679 -3.39 -17.84 -13.51
N SER A 680 -4.66 -17.83 -13.17
CA SER A 680 -5.22 -16.80 -12.30
C SER A 680 -6.14 -17.36 -11.23
N VAL A 681 -6.38 -16.52 -10.24
CA VAL A 681 -7.41 -16.69 -9.22
C VAL A 681 -8.17 -15.38 -9.16
N ALA A 682 -9.50 -15.44 -9.25
CA ALA A 682 -10.34 -14.25 -9.33
C ALA A 682 -11.58 -14.36 -8.43
N TYR A 683 -12.10 -13.20 -8.02
CA TYR A 683 -13.43 -13.08 -7.48
C TYR A 683 -14.49 -13.35 -8.53
N LYS A 684 -15.65 -13.86 -8.11
CA LYS A 684 -16.75 -14.19 -9.01
C LYS A 684 -17.23 -12.95 -9.78
N GLY A 685 -17.22 -11.81 -9.11
CA GLY A 685 -17.66 -10.51 -9.64
C GLY A 685 -16.70 -9.85 -10.63
N ILE A 686 -15.66 -10.52 -11.13
CA ILE A 686 -14.81 -9.98 -12.20
C ILE A 686 -15.65 -9.59 -13.42
N SER A 687 -15.37 -8.42 -14.01
CA SER A 687 -16.08 -8.01 -15.23
C SER A 687 -15.75 -8.98 -16.36
N ARG A 688 -16.71 -9.27 -17.23
CA ARG A 688 -16.52 -10.24 -18.31
C ARG A 688 -16.79 -9.65 -19.68
N LYS A 689 -17.14 -8.37 -19.75
CA LYS A 689 -17.58 -7.73 -20.98
C LYS A 689 -16.60 -6.67 -21.47
N GLY A 690 -16.32 -6.73 -22.76
CA GLY A 690 -15.50 -5.75 -23.49
C GLY A 690 -14.00 -5.98 -23.38
N TRP A 691 -13.25 -5.21 -24.16
CA TRP A 691 -11.79 -5.19 -24.18
C TRP A 691 -11.29 -4.08 -23.26
N ASN A 692 -11.49 -4.28 -21.95
CA ASN A 692 -11.09 -3.32 -20.94
C ASN A 692 -10.37 -4.01 -19.80
N GLU A 693 -9.60 -3.19 -19.11
CA GLU A 693 -8.86 -3.47 -17.90
C GLU A 693 -9.66 -3.89 -16.65
N PHE A 694 -10.98 -4.04 -16.72
CA PHE A 694 -11.75 -4.58 -15.60
C PHE A 694 -12.05 -6.07 -15.81
N SER A 695 -11.81 -6.54 -17.04
CA SER A 695 -12.18 -7.87 -17.51
C SER A 695 -11.01 -8.80 -17.77
N GLU A 696 -9.77 -8.29 -17.83
CA GLU A 696 -8.56 -9.08 -18.03
C GLU A 696 -7.99 -9.56 -16.69
N PHE A 697 -7.59 -10.82 -16.60
CA PHE A 697 -6.96 -11.34 -15.39
C PHE A 697 -5.64 -10.61 -15.10
N GLY A 698 -5.52 -10.06 -13.89
CA GLY A 698 -4.33 -9.38 -13.38
C GLY A 698 -4.39 -7.86 -13.54
N TYR A 699 -4.95 -7.38 -14.64
CA TYR A 699 -5.19 -5.97 -14.92
C TYR A 699 -6.65 -5.67 -14.53
N ASN A 700 -6.89 -5.22 -13.30
CA ASN A 700 -8.25 -5.08 -12.75
C ASN A 700 -8.51 -3.67 -12.20
N GLY A 701 -8.73 -2.70 -13.09
CA GLY A 701 -9.19 -1.32 -12.81
C GLY A 701 -9.78 -1.09 -11.43
N ASN A 702 -8.97 -0.71 -10.45
CA ASN A 702 -9.36 -0.38 -9.08
C ASN A 702 -10.15 -1.43 -8.27
N ASN A 703 -10.44 -2.62 -8.80
CA ASN A 703 -11.29 -3.62 -8.13
C ASN A 703 -10.51 -4.78 -7.51
N ARG A 704 -9.18 -4.88 -7.69
CA ARG A 704 -8.33 -5.94 -7.08
C ARG A 704 -8.92 -7.35 -7.22
N ASN A 705 -9.61 -7.62 -8.33
CA ASN A 705 -10.49 -8.79 -8.47
C ASN A 705 -9.78 -10.08 -8.86
N SER A 706 -8.50 -10.02 -9.26
CA SER A 706 -7.75 -11.23 -9.58
C SER A 706 -6.25 -11.06 -9.41
N TRP A 707 -5.59 -12.21 -9.24
CA TRP A 707 -4.16 -12.39 -9.15
C TRP A 707 -3.76 -13.42 -10.20
N CYS A 708 -2.71 -13.16 -10.97
CA CYS A 708 -2.28 -14.11 -11.99
C CYS A 708 -0.78 -14.27 -12.06
N LEU A 709 -0.37 -15.38 -12.66
CA LEU A 709 0.96 -15.67 -13.14
C LEU A 709 0.82 -16.08 -14.60
N PHE A 710 1.64 -15.48 -15.46
CA PHE A 710 1.72 -15.87 -16.85
C PHE A 710 3.17 -16.05 -17.28
N TRP A 711 3.34 -16.74 -18.39
CA TRP A 711 4.64 -17.06 -18.94
C TRP A 711 4.68 -16.74 -20.43
N ASP A 712 5.72 -16.00 -20.83
CA ASP A 712 6.14 -15.82 -22.23
C ASP A 712 7.61 -16.23 -22.32
N ASP A 713 8.56 -15.29 -22.24
CA ASP A 713 10.00 -15.59 -22.11
C ASP A 713 10.45 -15.76 -20.64
N LYS A 714 9.71 -15.15 -19.72
CA LYS A 714 9.94 -15.14 -18.27
C LYS A 714 8.62 -15.32 -17.56
N PHE A 715 8.66 -15.79 -16.32
CA PHE A 715 7.48 -15.78 -15.47
C PHE A 715 7.19 -14.35 -15.03
N THR A 716 5.95 -13.92 -15.16
CA THR A 716 5.47 -12.63 -14.68
C THR A 716 4.23 -12.87 -13.85
N VAL A 717 4.22 -12.36 -12.63
CA VAL A 717 3.00 -12.29 -11.83
C VAL A 717 2.34 -10.94 -12.02
N CYS A 718 1.02 -10.88 -12.10
CA CYS A 718 0.29 -9.63 -12.23
C CYS A 718 -0.88 -9.54 -11.25
N HIS A 719 -0.99 -8.39 -10.60
CA HIS A 719 -2.13 -8.01 -9.77
C HIS A 719 -2.29 -6.50 -9.75
N ASP A 720 -3.51 -6.00 -9.99
CA ASP A 720 -3.83 -4.57 -9.96
C ASP A 720 -2.90 -3.75 -10.89
N TYR A 721 -2.75 -4.22 -12.14
CA TYR A 721 -1.87 -3.69 -13.20
C TYR A 721 -0.38 -3.73 -12.93
N LYS A 722 0.03 -4.42 -11.87
CA LYS A 722 1.45 -4.52 -11.55
C LYS A 722 1.93 -5.88 -11.87
N GLU A 723 2.83 -5.86 -12.83
CA GLU A 723 3.61 -7.02 -13.17
C GLU A 723 4.79 -7.14 -12.20
N ILE A 724 5.28 -8.33 -11.94
CA ILE A 724 6.59 -8.55 -11.32
C ILE A 724 7.22 -9.69 -12.10
N ILE A 725 8.39 -9.41 -12.70
CA ILE A 725 9.13 -10.43 -13.44
C ILE A 725 9.87 -11.30 -12.45
N ILE A 726 9.62 -12.60 -12.51
CA ILE A 726 10.26 -13.62 -11.66
C ILE A 726 11.44 -14.21 -12.45
N CYS A 727 12.64 -14.03 -11.91
CA CYS A 727 13.85 -14.63 -12.45
C CYS A 727 13.97 -16.08 -12.00
N VAL A 728 13.61 -17.05 -12.83
CA VAL A 728 13.76 -18.48 -12.51
C VAL A 728 15.04 -19.08 -13.11
N PRO A 729 15.61 -20.14 -12.50
CA PRO A 729 16.69 -20.91 -13.11
C PRO A 729 16.29 -21.53 -14.46
N SER A 730 17.26 -21.71 -15.35
CA SER A 730 17.04 -22.37 -16.65
C SER A 730 16.54 -23.81 -16.47
N GLY A 731 15.50 -24.21 -17.22
CA GLY A 731 14.94 -25.56 -17.18
C GLY A 731 13.68 -25.73 -16.32
N THR A 732 13.04 -24.63 -15.89
CA THR A 732 11.73 -24.68 -15.23
C THR A 732 10.67 -25.37 -16.09
N SER A 733 9.92 -26.26 -15.45
CA SER A 733 8.80 -26.97 -16.05
C SER A 733 7.67 -26.01 -16.45
N ARG A 734 6.92 -26.38 -17.49
CA ARG A 734 5.67 -25.70 -17.86
C ARG A 734 4.46 -26.12 -17.02
N ARG A 735 4.69 -27.03 -16.08
CA ARG A 735 3.71 -27.43 -15.07
C ARG A 735 3.87 -26.52 -13.86
N LEU A 736 2.78 -25.86 -13.50
CA LEU A 736 2.71 -24.87 -12.43
C LEU A 736 1.77 -25.38 -11.34
N GLY A 737 2.18 -25.22 -10.09
CA GLY A 737 1.38 -25.51 -8.91
C GLY A 737 0.88 -24.21 -8.32
N VAL A 738 -0.39 -24.16 -7.95
CA VAL A 738 -0.99 -23.01 -7.28
C VAL A 738 -1.49 -23.48 -5.93
N TYR A 739 -1.09 -22.78 -4.88
CA TYR A 739 -1.53 -23.03 -3.51
C TYR A 739 -2.19 -21.77 -2.96
N LEU A 740 -3.46 -21.88 -2.62
CA LEU A 740 -4.23 -20.85 -1.93
C LEU A 740 -4.36 -21.25 -0.47
N ASP A 741 -3.91 -20.41 0.46
CA ASP A 741 -4.39 -20.41 1.84
C ASP A 741 -5.22 -19.15 2.03
N TRP A 742 -6.53 -19.29 1.79
CA TRP A 742 -7.48 -18.20 1.82
C TRP A 742 -7.53 -17.53 3.20
N SER A 743 -7.46 -18.34 4.28
CA SER A 743 -7.52 -17.86 5.66
C SER A 743 -6.28 -17.07 6.08
N ALA A 744 -5.11 -17.50 5.60
CA ALA A 744 -3.85 -16.79 5.81
C ALA A 744 -3.69 -15.60 4.85
N GLY A 745 -4.58 -15.44 3.86
CA GLY A 745 -4.48 -14.39 2.86
C GLY A 745 -3.30 -14.58 1.91
N THR A 746 -2.91 -15.83 1.61
CA THR A 746 -1.75 -16.11 0.75
C THR A 746 -2.11 -16.89 -0.49
N LEU A 747 -1.54 -16.49 -1.63
CA LEU A 747 -1.62 -17.20 -2.91
C LEU A 747 -0.22 -17.40 -3.45
N SER A 748 0.23 -18.65 -3.46
CA SER A 748 1.59 -19.04 -3.84
C SER A 748 1.60 -19.80 -5.15
N PHE A 749 2.57 -19.45 -6.01
CA PHE A 749 2.83 -20.13 -7.26
C PHE A 749 4.16 -20.89 -7.18
N TYR A 750 4.17 -22.08 -7.78
CA TYR A 750 5.32 -22.98 -7.81
C TYR A 750 5.56 -23.48 -9.23
N SER A 751 6.83 -23.66 -9.60
CA SER A 751 7.22 -24.50 -10.72
C SER A 751 7.26 -25.95 -10.24
N VAL A 752 6.58 -26.85 -10.97
CA VAL A 752 6.47 -28.26 -10.60
C VAL A 752 7.37 -29.11 -11.50
N CYS A 753 8.48 -29.58 -10.94
CA CYS A 753 9.37 -30.57 -11.56
C CYS A 753 9.34 -31.86 -10.72
N ASN A 754 10.50 -32.30 -10.21
CA ASN A 754 10.61 -33.35 -9.19
C ASN A 754 10.26 -32.83 -7.79
N THR A 755 10.48 -31.53 -7.55
CA THR A 755 10.17 -30.80 -6.33
C THR A 755 9.38 -29.54 -6.68
N LEU A 756 8.76 -28.92 -5.67
CA LEU A 756 8.11 -27.62 -5.80
C LEU A 756 9.14 -26.51 -5.62
N THR A 757 9.40 -25.77 -6.68
CA THR A 757 10.22 -24.55 -6.61
C THR A 757 9.30 -23.36 -6.46
N HIS A 758 9.37 -22.66 -5.32
CA HIS A 758 8.60 -21.44 -5.09
C HIS A 758 8.94 -20.36 -6.12
N LEU A 759 7.90 -19.76 -6.72
CA LEU A 759 8.03 -18.68 -7.69
C LEU A 759 7.68 -17.34 -7.06
N HIS A 760 6.51 -17.25 -6.43
CA HIS A 760 6.01 -16.02 -5.83
C HIS A 760 4.84 -16.31 -4.88
N THR A 761 4.66 -15.46 -3.88
CA THR A 761 3.47 -15.46 -3.01
C THR A 761 2.87 -14.07 -2.93
N PHE A 762 1.63 -13.93 -3.39
CA PHE A 762 0.82 -12.76 -3.06
C PHE A 762 0.31 -12.86 -1.62
N SER A 763 0.32 -11.73 -0.92
CA SER A 763 -0.38 -11.57 0.36
C SER A 763 -1.51 -10.56 0.17
N SER A 764 -2.74 -10.96 0.50
CA SER A 764 -3.93 -10.14 0.35
C SER A 764 -4.97 -10.54 1.41
N THR A 765 -5.84 -9.61 1.79
CA THR A 765 -7.04 -9.95 2.56
C THR A 765 -8.14 -10.33 1.60
N PHE A 766 -8.41 -11.64 1.48
CA PHE A 766 -9.51 -12.12 0.63
C PHE A 766 -10.85 -11.91 1.35
N THR A 767 -11.82 -11.32 0.65
CA THR A 767 -13.12 -10.91 1.24
C THR A 767 -14.25 -11.86 0.89
N GLU A 768 -14.10 -12.62 -0.19
CA GLU A 768 -15.09 -13.61 -0.65
C GLU A 768 -14.38 -14.83 -1.25
N PRO A 769 -15.10 -15.95 -1.49
CA PRO A 769 -14.54 -17.11 -2.17
C PRO A 769 -13.98 -16.75 -3.54
N LEU A 770 -12.87 -17.41 -3.89
CA LEU A 770 -12.17 -17.19 -5.14
C LEU A 770 -12.49 -18.29 -6.15
N TYR A 771 -12.12 -18.10 -7.40
CA TYR A 771 -12.29 -19.05 -8.49
C TYR A 771 -10.99 -19.13 -9.29
N ALA A 772 -10.53 -20.34 -9.59
CA ALA A 772 -9.43 -20.49 -10.53
C ALA A 772 -9.86 -19.98 -11.91
N GLY A 773 -8.97 -19.31 -12.63
CA GLY A 773 -9.25 -18.77 -13.95
C GLY A 773 -8.05 -18.90 -14.87
N PHE A 774 -8.31 -19.02 -16.16
CA PHE A 774 -7.27 -19.22 -17.15
C PHE A 774 -7.48 -18.35 -18.39
N GLY A 775 -6.40 -17.74 -18.87
CA GLY A 775 -6.36 -16.98 -20.10
C GLY A 775 -5.41 -17.61 -21.13
N VAL A 776 -5.82 -17.65 -22.39
CA VAL A 776 -5.05 -18.28 -23.47
C VAL A 776 -5.13 -17.43 -24.74
N TYR A 777 -4.23 -16.46 -24.90
CA TYR A 777 -4.44 -15.34 -25.83
C TYR A 777 -3.75 -15.46 -27.20
N ARG A 778 -2.98 -16.51 -27.44
CA ARG A 778 -2.18 -16.66 -28.67
C ARG A 778 -2.39 -18.02 -29.34
N PRO A 779 -2.24 -18.11 -30.68
CA PRO A 779 -2.22 -19.38 -31.40
C PRO A 779 -1.25 -20.39 -30.79
N ASN A 780 -1.59 -21.69 -30.87
CA ASN A 780 -0.85 -22.80 -30.28
C ASN A 780 -0.71 -22.76 -28.74
N SER A 781 -1.47 -21.91 -28.06
CA SER A 781 -1.48 -21.85 -26.60
C SER A 781 -2.63 -22.69 -26.03
N SER A 782 -2.36 -23.39 -24.93
CA SER A 782 -3.38 -24.16 -24.20
C SER A 782 -3.04 -24.25 -22.73
N VAL A 783 -4.07 -24.45 -21.91
CA VAL A 783 -3.94 -24.80 -20.49
C VAL A 783 -4.65 -26.10 -20.23
N LYS A 784 -4.06 -26.97 -19.41
CA LYS A 784 -4.65 -28.24 -19.00
C LYS A 784 -4.49 -28.44 -17.50
N LEU A 785 -5.60 -28.69 -16.82
CA LEU A 785 -5.62 -29.12 -15.43
C LEU A 785 -5.04 -30.54 -15.33
N TRP A 786 -4.05 -30.72 -14.45
CA TRP A 786 -3.30 -31.98 -14.39
C TRP A 786 -4.00 -33.07 -13.56
N TYR A 787 -4.78 -32.68 -12.54
CA TYR A 787 -5.49 -33.60 -11.65
C TYR A 787 -7.00 -33.44 -11.77
N LYS A 788 -7.69 -34.55 -11.53
CA LYS A 788 -9.14 -34.68 -11.50
C LYS A 788 -9.52 -35.68 -10.42
#